data_AF-A0AAJ5WVX9-F1
#
_entry.id   AF-A0AAJ5WVX9-F1
#
_cell.length_a   1.000
_cell.length_b   1.000
_cell.length_c   1.000
_cell.angle_alpha   90.00
_cell.angle_beta   90.00
_cell.angle_gamma   90.00
#
_symmetry.space_group_name_H-M   'P 1'
#
loop_
_entity.id
_entity.type
_entity.pdbx_description
1 polymer ?
#
loop_
_entity_poly.entity_id
_entity_poly.type
_entity_poly.pdbx_seq_one_letter_code
_entity_poly.pdbx_strand_id
1 'polypeptide(L)'
;MKANLLFLIPLFIINFATAQVKTDLKGFMANGATATQKGQLLEITWPADPSRTGKIVFDLAPAQPLFKSISLGQQLITAGIDPAFVVTVGKRDLLSQNGWNIFFDKVPNRPYQSYPLTIKKTAAAVRTEGSRTIVSVGPIAVESFNGMLEITFYNGSPLFNVAAILSTEDDAKAIVFDAGMSSKTPDWKQISWMNTGDSLIQTSTDPTAEARNQAVKYRAIVASGNKGALAIFPPPHQYFYPLDEAFNLQFTWFGKGYRQLVDGYGIGIRQELQGDKRFVPWFNAPPTTKQRLNFFCLLSVDTDAEALTAVKKFTNNDRYQQLPGFKTLSSHFHNEFVMKVMMAGQPVPEKPEFVQVFKDLGVDIVHLAEFHYTADPKGPDEKRLPQLKALFDLCEKQSDDSFLLLPGEEPNEFFGGHWLDFFPRPVYWVMSRKPGQPYVEDKPGYGKVYHIGNKEEMLQLLKDEKGLAWTAHPRTKGSVNTPDIYNHEDFFQSDRFLGAAWKAMPADLSQPRLGKRVLDLLDDMSNWGAKKTVLGEADLFTITKQNEMYAHMNVNYLMLDKLPAYTDDWSPILDALQQGRFFVSTGEVLMPGLSINKVRPGDSLQLPANGIANIELNLHWTFPMNFIEIISGDGKKVYREKIDLKETKAFGEKKYTFSSKLAGRKWVRIEAWDVAANGAFSQTFFIL
;
A
#
# COMPACT_ATOMS: atom_id res chain seq x y z
N MET A 1 17.75 47.11 -79.67
CA MET A 1 17.33 47.19 -78.26
C MET A 1 16.19 46.21 -78.00
N LYS A 2 16.49 45.08 -77.34
CA LYS A 2 15.51 44.26 -76.60
C LYS A 2 16.30 43.69 -75.41
N ALA A 3 16.03 44.18 -74.21
CA ALA A 3 16.66 43.73 -72.98
C ALA A 3 15.72 42.73 -72.29
N ASN A 4 16.17 41.49 -72.12
CA ASN A 4 15.52 40.50 -71.27
C ASN A 4 16.01 40.72 -69.83
N LEU A 5 15.10 41.06 -68.91
CA LEU A 5 15.37 41.09 -67.49
C LEU A 5 15.09 39.69 -66.90
N LEU A 6 16.13 38.99 -66.46
CA LEU A 6 16.01 37.81 -65.60
C LEU A 6 15.83 38.28 -64.15
N PHE A 7 14.72 37.90 -63.52
CA PHE A 7 14.54 38.01 -62.07
C PHE A 7 15.17 36.79 -61.39
N LEU A 8 16.22 37.01 -60.60
CA LEU A 8 16.78 36.04 -59.66
C LEU A 8 16.05 36.18 -58.31
N ILE A 9 15.34 35.13 -57.88
CA ILE A 9 14.76 35.02 -56.53
C ILE A 9 15.81 34.30 -55.65
N PRO A 10 16.30 34.91 -54.56
CA PRO A 10 17.19 34.21 -53.63
C PRO A 10 16.38 33.26 -52.74
N LEU A 11 16.64 31.96 -52.84
CA LEU A 11 16.17 30.96 -51.90
C LEU A 11 16.88 31.17 -50.56
N PHE A 12 16.19 31.75 -49.57
CA PHE A 12 16.65 31.75 -48.18
C PHE A 12 16.46 30.33 -47.60
N ILE A 13 17.55 29.55 -47.58
CA ILE A 13 17.61 28.31 -46.81
C ILE A 13 17.76 28.71 -45.33
N ILE A 14 16.63 28.71 -44.61
CA ILE A 14 16.62 28.86 -43.14
C ILE A 14 17.11 27.54 -42.55
N ASN A 15 18.41 27.47 -42.23
CA ASN A 15 18.96 26.39 -41.41
C ASN A 15 18.43 26.57 -39.98
N PHE A 16 17.40 25.81 -39.61
CA PHE A 16 17.01 25.65 -38.21
C PHE A 16 18.09 24.80 -37.52
N ALA A 17 19.08 25.46 -36.91
CA ALA A 17 19.98 24.82 -35.97
C ALA A 17 19.16 24.44 -34.72
N THR A 18 18.79 23.16 -34.59
CA THR A 18 18.16 22.66 -33.37
C THR A 18 19.25 22.60 -32.29
N ALA A 19 19.09 23.40 -31.23
CA ALA A 19 20.01 23.39 -30.11
C ALA A 19 20.03 21.99 -29.47
N GLN A 20 21.23 21.42 -29.33
CA GLN A 20 21.43 20.12 -28.69
C GLN A 20 21.08 20.24 -27.19
N VAL A 21 20.29 19.30 -26.69
CA VAL A 21 19.97 19.21 -25.25
C VAL A 21 21.17 18.59 -24.57
N LYS A 22 21.97 19.39 -23.86
CA LYS A 22 23.13 18.89 -23.12
C LYS A 22 22.68 18.20 -21.83
N THR A 23 23.02 16.93 -21.66
CA THR A 23 22.72 16.19 -20.43
C THR A 23 23.71 16.58 -19.33
N ASP A 24 23.20 16.91 -18.15
CA ASP A 24 24.04 17.10 -16.96
C ASP A 24 24.44 15.75 -16.36
N LEU A 25 25.74 15.44 -16.35
CA LEU A 25 26.29 14.20 -15.80
C LEU A 25 27.07 14.43 -14.49
N LYS A 26 27.03 15.65 -13.91
CA LYS A 26 27.81 15.96 -12.68
C LYS A 26 27.46 15.08 -11.49
N GLY A 27 26.20 14.65 -11.39
CA GLY A 27 25.72 13.77 -10.32
C GLY A 27 25.92 12.28 -10.59
N PHE A 28 26.41 11.91 -11.77
CA PHE A 28 26.60 10.52 -12.16
C PHE A 28 27.94 10.00 -11.62
N MET A 29 27.87 8.96 -10.80
CA MET A 29 29.00 8.28 -10.17
C MET A 29 29.00 6.79 -10.53
N ALA A 30 30.16 6.15 -10.46
CA ALA A 30 30.28 4.72 -10.78
C ALA A 30 29.47 3.85 -9.80
N ASN A 31 28.52 3.07 -10.33
CA ASN A 31 27.75 2.07 -9.58
C ASN A 31 27.56 0.75 -10.37
N GLY A 32 28.22 0.61 -11.53
CA GLY A 32 28.05 -0.49 -12.48
C GLY A 32 27.22 -0.13 -13.72
N ALA A 33 26.50 0.99 -13.70
CA ALA A 33 25.85 1.55 -14.88
C ALA A 33 26.83 2.39 -15.72
N THR A 34 26.45 2.63 -16.98
CA THR A 34 27.13 3.61 -17.84
C THR A 34 26.13 4.63 -18.38
N ALA A 35 26.59 5.87 -18.60
CA ALA A 35 25.80 6.95 -19.19
C ALA A 35 26.64 7.63 -20.28
N THR A 36 26.20 7.55 -21.53
CA THR A 36 26.94 8.12 -22.68
C THR A 36 26.01 8.94 -23.55
N GLN A 37 26.36 10.20 -23.80
CA GLN A 37 25.63 11.05 -24.73
C GLN A 37 26.35 11.16 -26.08
N LYS A 38 25.62 10.94 -27.18
CA LYS A 38 26.07 11.18 -28.57
C LYS A 38 25.01 11.99 -29.31
N GLY A 39 25.27 13.28 -29.54
CA GLY A 39 24.28 14.19 -30.09
C GLY A 39 23.05 14.28 -29.17
N GLN A 40 21.86 14.07 -29.73
CA GLN A 40 20.59 14.06 -28.98
C GLN A 40 20.29 12.72 -28.30
N LEU A 41 21.14 11.70 -28.49
CA LEU A 41 20.92 10.37 -27.92
C LEU A 41 21.68 10.23 -26.60
N LEU A 42 20.96 9.89 -25.53
CA LEU A 42 21.53 9.52 -24.24
C LEU A 42 21.35 8.01 -24.05
N GLU A 43 22.44 7.28 -23.96
CA GLU A 43 22.43 5.84 -23.69
C GLU A 43 22.72 5.58 -22.22
N ILE A 44 21.86 4.82 -21.57
CA ILE A 44 22.08 4.27 -20.24
C ILE A 44 22.14 2.74 -20.33
N THR A 45 23.16 2.15 -19.72
CA THR A 45 23.20 0.71 -19.47
C THR A 45 23.30 0.44 -17.98
N TRP A 46 22.71 -0.65 -17.50
CA TRP A 46 22.84 -1.08 -16.12
C TRP A 46 22.92 -2.62 -16.02
N PRO A 47 23.52 -3.18 -14.96
CA PRO A 47 23.48 -4.61 -14.71
C PRO A 47 22.04 -5.03 -14.41
N ALA A 48 21.40 -5.77 -15.31
CA ALA A 48 20.02 -6.24 -15.11
C ALA A 48 19.99 -7.58 -14.35
N ASP A 49 21.01 -8.41 -14.51
CA ASP A 49 21.27 -9.60 -13.73
C ASP A 49 22.76 -9.99 -13.89
N PRO A 50 23.26 -11.11 -13.34
CA PRO A 50 24.67 -11.50 -13.48
C PRO A 50 25.15 -11.73 -14.92
N SER A 51 24.27 -12.01 -15.89
CA SER A 51 24.63 -12.35 -17.27
C SER A 51 24.17 -11.34 -18.32
N ARG A 52 23.21 -10.46 -17.98
CA ARG A 52 22.60 -9.51 -18.92
C ARG A 52 22.66 -8.07 -18.42
N THR A 53 22.83 -7.16 -19.37
CA THR A 53 22.74 -5.72 -19.17
C THR A 53 21.41 -5.20 -19.69
N GLY A 54 20.72 -4.39 -18.91
CA GLY A 54 19.63 -3.56 -19.42
C GLY A 54 20.20 -2.37 -20.18
N LYS A 55 19.50 -1.91 -21.22
CA LYS A 55 19.90 -0.75 -22.01
C LYS A 55 18.68 0.06 -22.43
N ILE A 56 18.71 1.37 -22.18
CA ILE A 56 17.77 2.33 -22.76
C ILE A 56 18.55 3.39 -23.53
N VAL A 57 18.11 3.65 -24.76
CA VAL A 57 18.55 4.80 -25.55
C VAL A 57 17.41 5.83 -25.54
N PHE A 58 17.67 6.97 -24.92
CA PHE A 58 16.78 8.12 -24.91
C PHE A 58 17.02 8.98 -26.15
N ASP A 59 15.97 9.48 -26.79
CA ASP A 59 16.04 10.53 -27.82
C ASP A 59 15.53 11.86 -27.26
N LEU A 60 16.44 12.80 -27.06
CA LEU A 60 16.15 14.12 -26.51
C LEU A 60 15.66 15.11 -27.58
N ALA A 61 15.57 14.73 -28.86
CA ALA A 61 15.05 15.59 -29.91
C ALA A 61 13.53 15.83 -29.72
N PRO A 62 13.02 17.08 -29.75
CA PRO A 62 11.65 17.40 -29.31
C PRO A 62 10.50 16.58 -29.92
N ALA A 63 10.60 16.20 -31.19
CA ALA A 63 9.51 15.51 -31.91
C ALA A 63 9.65 13.97 -31.97
N GLN A 64 10.73 13.41 -31.42
CA GLN A 64 10.96 11.97 -31.41
C GLN A 64 10.38 11.33 -30.14
N PRO A 65 10.05 10.02 -30.15
CA PRO A 65 9.72 9.32 -28.90
C PRO A 65 10.87 9.38 -27.89
N LEU A 66 10.57 9.54 -26.61
CA LEU A 66 11.58 9.63 -25.56
C LEU A 66 12.43 8.36 -25.49
N PHE A 67 11.81 7.18 -25.52
CA PHE A 67 12.54 5.93 -25.58
C PHE A 67 12.71 5.50 -27.03
N LYS A 68 13.89 5.80 -27.59
CA LYS A 68 14.26 5.33 -28.92
C LYS A 68 14.28 3.81 -28.99
N SER A 69 14.89 3.17 -28.00
CA SER A 69 14.93 1.72 -27.88
C SER A 69 15.16 1.28 -26.44
N ILE A 70 14.54 0.16 -26.07
CA ILE A 70 14.75 -0.53 -24.80
C ILE A 70 15.18 -1.97 -25.12
N SER A 71 16.28 -2.41 -24.49
CA SER A 71 16.89 -3.72 -24.75
C SER A 71 17.31 -4.41 -23.46
N LEU A 72 17.32 -5.73 -23.49
CA LEU A 72 17.88 -6.59 -22.44
C LEU A 72 18.89 -7.54 -23.10
N GLY A 73 20.15 -7.45 -22.69
CA GLY A 73 21.25 -8.10 -23.41
C GLY A 73 21.35 -7.59 -24.85
N GLN A 74 21.34 -8.50 -25.82
CA GLN A 74 21.36 -8.18 -27.26
C GLN A 74 19.96 -8.08 -27.87
N GLN A 75 18.90 -8.41 -27.11
CA GLN A 75 17.53 -8.43 -27.61
C GLN A 75 16.87 -7.07 -27.48
N LEU A 76 16.26 -6.61 -28.57
CA LEU A 76 15.34 -5.47 -28.55
C LEU A 76 14.02 -5.90 -27.92
N ILE A 77 13.61 -5.20 -26.86
CA ILE A 77 12.31 -5.41 -26.20
C ILE A 77 11.24 -4.59 -26.92
N THR A 78 11.49 -3.30 -27.11
CA THR A 78 10.60 -2.39 -27.82
C THR A 78 11.34 -1.13 -28.27
N ALA A 79 10.80 -0.41 -29.24
CA ALA A 79 11.37 0.83 -29.77
C ALA A 79 10.30 1.90 -30.08
N GLY A 80 10.73 3.16 -30.04
CA GLY A 80 9.90 4.30 -30.44
C GLY A 80 8.66 4.48 -29.58
N ILE A 81 8.83 4.42 -28.26
CA ILE A 81 7.73 4.57 -27.29
C ILE A 81 7.94 5.79 -26.38
N ASP A 82 6.83 6.35 -25.92
CA ASP A 82 6.79 7.46 -24.96
C ASP A 82 6.11 7.00 -23.66
N PRO A 83 6.57 7.48 -22.49
CA PRO A 83 5.77 7.36 -21.28
C PRO A 83 4.55 8.27 -21.39
N ALA A 84 3.38 7.71 -21.10
CA ALA A 84 2.10 8.42 -21.13
C ALA A 84 1.54 8.54 -19.71
N PHE A 85 1.04 9.72 -19.36
CA PHE A 85 0.35 9.98 -18.11
C PHE A 85 -0.92 10.79 -18.38
N VAL A 86 -2.02 10.39 -17.75
CA VAL A 86 -3.25 11.19 -17.65
C VAL A 86 -3.47 11.50 -16.18
N VAL A 87 -3.47 12.77 -15.82
CA VAL A 87 -3.71 13.22 -14.45
C VAL A 87 -5.09 13.84 -14.39
N THR A 88 -5.92 13.32 -13.48
CA THR A 88 -7.22 13.92 -13.18
C THR A 88 -7.09 14.73 -11.92
N VAL A 89 -7.41 16.02 -12.04
CA VAL A 89 -7.31 16.99 -10.95
C VAL A 89 -8.71 17.37 -10.50
N GLY A 90 -8.98 17.14 -9.23
CA GLY A 90 -10.19 17.54 -8.52
C GLY A 90 -9.84 18.38 -7.29
N LYS A 91 -10.79 18.50 -6.37
CA LYS A 91 -10.66 19.32 -5.16
C LYS A 91 -10.97 18.49 -3.91
N ARG A 92 -10.30 18.75 -2.79
CA ARG A 92 -10.60 18.19 -1.46
C ARG A 92 -11.56 19.08 -0.69
N ASP A 93 -12.40 18.47 0.14
CA ASP A 93 -13.20 19.15 1.14
C ASP A 93 -12.41 19.18 2.46
N LEU A 94 -11.44 20.10 2.55
CA LEU A 94 -10.59 20.23 3.74
C LEU A 94 -11.33 20.85 4.95
N LEU A 95 -12.62 21.19 4.80
CA LEU A 95 -13.37 21.93 5.80
C LEU A 95 -14.27 21.02 6.65
N SER A 96 -14.95 20.05 6.01
CA SER A 96 -15.97 19.27 6.71
C SER A 96 -15.43 18.33 7.79
N GLN A 97 -14.19 17.84 7.66
CA GLN A 97 -13.61 16.92 8.64
C GLN A 97 -12.08 16.87 8.58
N ASN A 98 -11.38 17.21 9.67
CA ASN A 98 -9.94 16.94 9.89
C ASN A 98 -8.96 17.27 8.74
N GLY A 99 -9.24 18.28 7.91
CA GLY A 99 -8.34 18.75 6.86
C GLY A 99 -7.88 17.64 5.91
N TRP A 100 -6.56 17.50 5.73
CA TRP A 100 -5.97 16.49 4.83
C TRP A 100 -6.19 15.04 5.27
N ASN A 101 -6.68 14.81 6.50
CA ASN A 101 -7.04 13.48 7.01
C ASN A 101 -8.49 13.06 6.68
N ILE A 102 -9.26 13.90 5.99
CA ILE A 102 -10.62 13.56 5.58
C ILE A 102 -10.66 12.27 4.75
N PHE A 103 -11.49 11.32 5.17
CA PHE A 103 -11.81 10.12 4.38
C PHE A 103 -13.20 10.20 3.76
N PHE A 104 -14.19 10.72 4.49
CA PHE A 104 -15.57 10.88 4.00
C PHE A 104 -15.73 12.04 3.01
N ASP A 105 -14.80 12.12 2.07
CA ASP A 105 -14.75 13.14 1.03
C ASP A 105 -15.22 12.56 -0.30
N LYS A 106 -16.13 13.28 -0.99
CA LYS A 106 -16.72 12.91 -2.29
C LYS A 106 -16.14 13.73 -3.43
N VAL A 107 -14.88 13.49 -3.75
CA VAL A 107 -14.16 14.22 -4.82
C VAL A 107 -14.85 14.08 -6.19
N PRO A 108 -15.29 12.89 -6.63
CA PRO A 108 -15.90 12.72 -7.95
C PRO A 108 -17.23 13.44 -8.13
N ASN A 109 -17.86 13.91 -7.04
CA ASN A 109 -19.13 14.65 -7.09
C ASN A 109 -18.91 16.17 -7.26
N ARG A 110 -17.66 16.62 -7.32
CA ARG A 110 -17.27 18.02 -7.49
C ARG A 110 -16.55 18.20 -8.84
N PRO A 111 -16.42 19.42 -9.37
CA PRO A 111 -15.74 19.63 -10.64
C PRO A 111 -14.32 19.06 -10.64
N TYR A 112 -14.02 18.24 -11.65
CA TYR A 112 -12.71 17.69 -11.92
C TYR A 112 -12.46 17.67 -13.43
N GLN A 113 -11.18 17.59 -13.83
CA GLN A 113 -10.81 17.47 -15.24
C GLN A 113 -9.57 16.60 -15.40
N SER A 114 -9.53 15.84 -16.49
CA SER A 114 -8.40 14.98 -16.87
C SER A 114 -7.55 15.65 -17.94
N TYR A 115 -6.24 15.55 -17.78
CA TYR A 115 -5.26 16.22 -18.63
C TYR A 115 -4.13 15.25 -18.99
N PRO A 116 -3.64 15.27 -20.24
CA PRO A 116 -2.40 14.58 -20.58
C PRO A 116 -1.21 15.36 -20.01
N LEU A 117 -0.23 14.64 -19.48
CA LEU A 117 1.04 15.25 -19.07
C LEU A 117 1.83 15.69 -20.30
N THR A 118 2.31 16.94 -20.29
CA THR A 118 3.23 17.44 -21.34
C THR A 118 4.67 17.23 -20.91
N ILE A 119 5.50 16.68 -21.79
CA ILE A 119 6.94 16.52 -21.59
C ILE A 119 7.69 17.40 -22.59
N LYS A 120 8.41 18.41 -22.10
CA LYS A 120 9.33 19.22 -22.93
C LYS A 120 10.75 18.72 -22.71
N LYS A 121 11.39 18.15 -23.72
CA LYS A 121 12.74 17.57 -23.60
C LYS A 121 13.82 18.65 -23.73
N THR A 122 13.83 19.65 -22.84
CA THR A 122 14.77 20.78 -22.91
C THR A 122 15.88 20.69 -21.86
N ALA A 123 15.72 19.85 -20.84
CA ALA A 123 16.70 19.54 -19.84
C ALA A 123 16.76 18.03 -19.60
N ALA A 124 17.97 17.51 -19.44
CA ALA A 124 18.22 16.14 -19.04
C ALA A 124 19.37 16.10 -18.03
N ALA A 125 19.29 15.20 -17.04
CA ALA A 125 20.35 14.97 -16.08
C ALA A 125 20.44 13.49 -15.73
N VAL A 126 21.64 13.02 -15.37
CA VAL A 126 21.86 11.67 -14.84
C VAL A 126 22.55 11.79 -13.49
N ARG A 127 22.04 11.05 -12.51
CA ARG A 127 22.64 10.97 -11.18
C ARG A 127 22.65 9.54 -10.66
N THR A 128 23.56 9.30 -9.72
CA THR A 128 23.68 8.03 -9.00
C THR A 128 23.15 8.18 -7.58
N GLU A 129 22.29 7.27 -7.17
CA GLU A 129 21.75 7.17 -5.81
C GLU A 129 21.96 5.75 -5.28
N GLY A 130 23.12 5.53 -4.65
CA GLY A 130 23.60 4.21 -4.25
C GLY A 130 23.71 3.24 -5.44
N SER A 131 22.98 2.12 -5.38
CA SER A 131 22.97 1.12 -6.45
C SER A 131 22.11 1.52 -7.66
N ARG A 132 21.51 2.72 -7.64
CA ARG A 132 20.53 3.17 -8.63
C ARG A 132 21.09 4.25 -9.52
N THR A 133 20.65 4.24 -10.77
CA THR A 133 20.91 5.32 -11.72
C THR A 133 19.60 6.00 -12.07
N ILE A 134 19.54 7.31 -11.97
CA ILE A 134 18.31 8.09 -12.21
C ILE A 134 18.57 9.07 -13.35
N VAL A 135 17.74 8.99 -14.39
CA VAL A 135 17.67 9.96 -15.48
C VAL A 135 16.49 10.88 -15.23
N SER A 136 16.72 12.18 -15.19
CA SER A 136 15.67 13.19 -15.14
C SER A 136 15.52 13.85 -16.51
N VAL A 137 14.29 13.98 -17.02
CA VAL A 137 13.98 14.65 -18.30
C VAL A 137 12.81 15.61 -18.09
N GLY A 138 12.90 16.81 -18.64
CA GLY A 138 11.82 17.79 -18.50
C GLY A 138 12.18 19.19 -19.00
N PRO A 139 11.33 20.17 -18.67
CA PRO A 139 10.26 20.10 -17.67
C PRO A 139 9.05 19.27 -18.11
N ILE A 140 8.30 18.76 -17.13
CA ILE A 140 6.95 18.21 -17.31
C ILE A 140 5.91 19.14 -16.66
N ALA A 141 4.69 19.17 -17.21
CA ALA A 141 3.60 19.98 -16.67
C ALA A 141 2.22 19.39 -16.96
N VAL A 142 1.28 19.62 -16.03
CA VAL A 142 -0.13 19.27 -16.17
C VAL A 142 -0.99 20.18 -15.28
N GLU A 143 -1.91 20.94 -15.87
CA GLU A 143 -2.69 21.96 -15.14
C GLU A 143 -1.77 22.91 -14.34
N SER A 144 -1.96 23.05 -13.03
CA SER A 144 -1.13 23.84 -12.12
C SER A 144 0.16 23.12 -11.68
N PHE A 145 0.27 21.84 -11.99
CA PHE A 145 1.41 21.02 -11.57
C PHE A 145 2.58 21.13 -12.54
N ASN A 146 3.78 21.18 -11.98
CA ASN A 146 5.03 21.21 -12.73
C ASN A 146 6.11 20.36 -12.04
N GLY A 147 7.10 19.91 -12.81
CA GLY A 147 8.25 19.22 -12.28
C GLY A 147 9.09 18.49 -13.33
N MET A 148 9.53 17.26 -13.01
CA MET A 148 10.45 16.48 -13.86
C MET A 148 9.99 15.03 -13.98
N LEU A 149 10.20 14.42 -15.16
CA LEU A 149 10.11 12.98 -15.33
C LEU A 149 11.40 12.34 -14.79
N GLU A 150 11.28 11.27 -14.01
CA GLU A 150 12.41 10.47 -13.54
C GLU A 150 12.29 9.02 -14.00
N ILE A 151 13.38 8.48 -14.55
CA ILE A 151 13.54 7.07 -14.88
C ILE A 151 14.63 6.50 -13.98
N THR A 152 14.27 5.56 -13.11
CA THR A 152 15.18 4.93 -12.14
C THR A 152 15.49 3.50 -12.54
N PHE A 153 16.77 3.19 -12.71
CA PHE A 153 17.28 1.86 -13.02
C PHE A 153 17.80 1.18 -11.76
N TYR A 154 17.43 -0.09 -11.54
CA TYR A 154 17.79 -0.84 -10.35
C TYR A 154 18.82 -1.92 -10.68
N ASN A 155 20.04 -1.77 -10.18
CA ASN A 155 21.11 -2.74 -10.45
C ASN A 155 20.79 -4.13 -9.89
N GLY A 156 21.09 -5.16 -10.68
CA GLY A 156 20.75 -6.55 -10.39
C GLY A 156 19.29 -6.92 -10.65
N SER A 157 18.52 -6.05 -11.31
CA SER A 157 17.18 -6.37 -11.78
C SER A 157 16.92 -5.79 -13.19
N PRO A 158 16.17 -6.49 -14.07
CA PRO A 158 15.66 -5.90 -15.32
C PRO A 158 14.50 -4.89 -15.08
N LEU A 159 14.23 -4.57 -13.81
CA LEU A 159 13.25 -3.58 -13.37
C LEU A 159 13.77 -2.15 -13.55
N PHE A 160 12.90 -1.26 -14.03
CA PHE A 160 13.07 0.18 -13.91
C PHE A 160 11.74 0.84 -13.53
N ASN A 161 11.80 2.04 -12.94
CA ASN A 161 10.63 2.83 -12.54
C ASN A 161 10.54 4.10 -13.39
N VAL A 162 9.33 4.46 -13.81
CA VAL A 162 9.05 5.73 -14.50
C VAL A 162 8.13 6.55 -13.62
N ALA A 163 8.53 7.77 -13.29
CA ALA A 163 7.80 8.63 -12.36
C ALA A 163 7.68 10.06 -12.87
N ALA A 164 6.46 10.59 -12.92
CA ALA A 164 6.22 12.01 -13.03
C ALA A 164 6.29 12.63 -11.61
N ILE A 165 7.33 13.42 -11.34
CA ILE A 165 7.50 14.14 -10.07
C ILE A 165 6.89 15.51 -10.23
N LEU A 166 5.77 15.75 -9.57
CA LEU A 166 4.94 16.93 -9.75
C LEU A 166 4.67 17.64 -8.44
N SER A 167 4.66 18.96 -8.46
CA SER A 167 4.24 19.81 -7.34
C SER A 167 3.35 20.94 -7.85
N THR A 168 2.48 21.43 -6.97
CA THR A 168 1.63 22.61 -7.21
C THR A 168 1.70 23.53 -5.99
N GLU A 169 1.45 24.82 -6.20
CA GLU A 169 1.26 25.79 -5.11
C GLU A 169 -0.21 25.88 -4.69
N ASP A 170 -1.12 25.34 -5.49
CA ASP A 170 -2.55 25.40 -5.24
C ASP A 170 -2.94 24.51 -4.05
N ASP A 171 -3.78 25.04 -3.15
CA ASP A 171 -4.29 24.30 -2.01
C ASP A 171 -5.51 23.43 -2.36
N ALA A 172 -5.80 22.47 -1.49
CA ALA A 172 -6.94 21.57 -1.58
C ALA A 172 -7.04 20.78 -2.90
N LYS A 173 -5.93 20.50 -3.58
CA LYS A 173 -5.93 19.65 -4.77
C LYS A 173 -6.07 18.17 -4.38
N ALA A 174 -6.90 17.47 -5.16
CA ALA A 174 -7.03 16.03 -5.14
C ALA A 174 -6.60 15.49 -6.51
N ILE A 175 -5.85 14.40 -6.56
CA ILE A 175 -5.41 13.82 -7.84
C ILE A 175 -5.68 12.33 -7.90
N VAL A 176 -5.89 11.83 -9.12
CA VAL A 176 -5.72 10.43 -9.52
C VAL A 176 -4.98 10.42 -10.86
N PHE A 177 -4.29 9.32 -11.17
CA PHE A 177 -3.50 9.22 -12.38
C PHE A 177 -3.58 7.86 -13.04
N ASP A 178 -3.58 7.89 -14.37
CA ASP A 178 -3.37 6.75 -15.24
C ASP A 178 -1.97 6.90 -15.85
N ALA A 179 -1.25 5.79 -16.06
CA ALA A 179 0.10 5.85 -16.60
C ALA A 179 0.42 4.62 -17.45
N GLY A 180 1.37 4.74 -18.38
CA GLY A 180 1.77 3.62 -19.22
C GLY A 180 2.78 4.02 -20.28
N MET A 181 2.83 3.22 -21.34
CA MET A 181 3.67 3.45 -22.51
C MET A 181 2.79 3.51 -23.76
N SER A 182 3.08 4.44 -24.67
CA SER A 182 2.40 4.53 -25.96
C SER A 182 3.38 4.68 -27.12
N SER A 183 2.93 4.30 -28.31
CA SER A 183 3.65 4.48 -29.56
C SER A 183 2.70 4.78 -30.71
N LYS A 184 3.13 5.63 -31.65
CA LYS A 184 2.43 5.86 -32.92
C LYS A 184 2.61 4.71 -33.89
N THR A 185 3.67 3.92 -33.71
CA THR A 185 4.05 2.78 -34.55
C THR A 185 4.49 1.64 -33.64
N PRO A 186 3.56 1.06 -32.83
CA PRO A 186 3.92 0.03 -31.87
C PRO A 186 4.55 -1.18 -32.57
N ASP A 187 5.63 -1.72 -31.99
CA ASP A 187 6.26 -2.96 -32.46
C ASP A 187 5.72 -4.21 -31.75
N TRP A 188 4.77 -4.03 -30.85
CA TRP A 188 4.09 -5.09 -30.11
C TRP A 188 3.19 -5.93 -31.03
N LYS A 189 3.19 -7.23 -30.78
CA LYS A 189 2.41 -8.24 -31.49
C LYS A 189 1.31 -8.81 -30.62
N GLN A 190 1.51 -8.81 -29.31
CA GLN A 190 0.61 -9.46 -28.37
C GLN A 190 0.55 -8.69 -27.06
N ILE A 191 -0.65 -8.66 -26.48
CA ILE A 191 -0.94 -8.11 -25.16
C ILE A 191 -1.42 -9.25 -24.26
N SER A 192 -0.88 -9.32 -23.04
CA SER A 192 -1.16 -10.41 -22.10
C SER A 192 -1.35 -9.90 -20.67
N TRP A 193 -2.23 -10.56 -19.91
CA TRP A 193 -2.47 -10.27 -18.50
C TRP A 193 -3.01 -11.51 -17.77
N MET A 194 -3.00 -11.50 -16.43
CA MET A 194 -3.72 -12.48 -15.63
C MET A 194 -5.12 -11.94 -15.33
N ASN A 195 -6.19 -12.67 -15.62
CA ASN A 195 -7.53 -12.28 -15.18
C ASN A 195 -7.71 -12.50 -13.67
N THR A 196 -8.84 -12.06 -13.12
CA THR A 196 -9.15 -12.23 -11.68
C THR A 196 -9.29 -13.69 -11.24
N GLY A 197 -9.53 -14.62 -12.18
CA GLY A 197 -9.49 -16.06 -11.96
C GLY A 197 -8.09 -16.68 -12.05
N ASP A 198 -7.02 -15.87 -12.02
CA ASP A 198 -5.62 -16.30 -12.14
C ASP A 198 -5.30 -17.11 -13.41
N SER A 199 -5.99 -16.81 -14.50
CA SER A 199 -5.76 -17.41 -15.81
C SER A 199 -5.08 -16.40 -16.74
N LEU A 200 -4.09 -16.88 -17.51
CA LEU A 200 -3.42 -16.07 -18.52
C LEU A 200 -4.37 -15.79 -19.68
N ILE A 201 -4.56 -14.52 -20.00
CA ILE A 201 -5.30 -14.05 -21.17
C ILE A 201 -4.31 -13.39 -22.13
N GLN A 202 -4.47 -13.67 -23.42
CA GLN A 202 -3.60 -13.17 -24.48
C GLN A 202 -4.45 -12.71 -25.66
N THR A 203 -4.03 -11.63 -26.32
CA THR A 203 -4.70 -11.10 -27.50
C THR A 203 -3.69 -10.47 -28.45
N SER A 204 -3.90 -10.64 -29.75
CA SER A 204 -3.07 -9.99 -30.77
C SER A 204 -3.22 -8.47 -30.72
N THR A 205 -2.14 -7.76 -30.97
CA THR A 205 -2.15 -6.30 -31.09
C THR A 205 -2.83 -5.89 -32.40
N ASP A 206 -3.93 -5.15 -32.29
CA ASP A 206 -4.53 -4.40 -33.39
C ASP A 206 -4.28 -2.90 -33.13
N PRO A 207 -3.32 -2.26 -33.84
CA PRO A 207 -2.98 -0.86 -33.64
C PRO A 207 -4.14 0.12 -33.88
N THR A 208 -5.24 -0.32 -34.48
CA THR A 208 -6.42 0.49 -34.76
C THR A 208 -7.51 0.37 -33.70
N ALA A 209 -7.49 -0.70 -32.90
CA ALA A 209 -8.48 -0.95 -31.86
C ALA A 209 -8.43 0.11 -30.76
N GLU A 210 -9.60 0.64 -30.40
CA GLU A 210 -9.74 1.64 -29.33
C GLU A 210 -9.32 1.10 -27.97
N ALA A 211 -8.87 2.00 -27.10
CA ALA A 211 -8.45 1.62 -25.76
C ALA A 211 -9.57 1.04 -24.92
N ARG A 212 -9.27 -0.05 -24.21
CA ARG A 212 -10.17 -0.74 -23.29
C ARG A 212 -9.50 -1.05 -21.97
N ASN A 213 -10.29 -1.07 -20.91
CA ASN A 213 -9.84 -1.39 -19.55
C ASN A 213 -9.99 -2.90 -19.29
N GLN A 214 -9.12 -3.47 -18.45
CA GLN A 214 -9.13 -4.90 -18.11
C GLN A 214 -9.19 -5.11 -16.61
N ALA A 215 -10.03 -6.05 -16.18
CA ALA A 215 -9.96 -6.64 -14.85
C ALA A 215 -8.78 -7.61 -14.80
N VAL A 216 -7.84 -7.37 -13.90
CA VAL A 216 -6.57 -8.12 -13.83
C VAL A 216 -6.21 -8.50 -12.41
N LYS A 217 -5.57 -9.65 -12.23
CA LYS A 217 -4.85 -10.00 -10.99
C LYS A 217 -3.40 -9.51 -11.09
N TYR A 218 -2.73 -9.28 -9.95
CA TYR A 218 -1.34 -8.78 -9.86
C TYR A 218 -1.11 -7.38 -10.44
N ARG A 219 -2.19 -6.65 -10.78
CA ARG A 219 -2.16 -5.29 -11.34
C ARG A 219 -1.24 -5.11 -12.56
N ALA A 220 -1.04 -6.16 -13.35
CA ALA A 220 -0.01 -6.19 -14.39
C ALA A 220 -0.58 -6.40 -15.79
N ILE A 221 0.07 -5.78 -16.78
CA ILE A 221 -0.17 -5.99 -18.20
C ILE A 221 1.17 -6.09 -18.94
N VAL A 222 1.25 -6.94 -19.96
CA VAL A 222 2.45 -7.20 -20.74
C VAL A 222 2.18 -6.90 -22.20
N ALA A 223 3.10 -6.19 -22.86
CA ALA A 223 3.16 -6.11 -24.30
C ALA A 223 4.43 -6.81 -24.79
N SER A 224 4.29 -7.73 -25.74
CA SER A 224 5.40 -8.46 -26.33
C SER A 224 5.53 -8.24 -27.82
N GLY A 225 6.77 -8.06 -28.25
CA GLY A 225 7.18 -8.03 -29.66
C GLY A 225 7.72 -9.39 -30.10
N ASN A 226 8.56 -9.40 -31.14
CA ASN A 226 9.09 -10.65 -31.69
C ASN A 226 10.10 -11.39 -30.78
N LYS A 227 10.81 -10.66 -29.91
CA LYS A 227 11.98 -11.19 -29.18
C LYS A 227 12.05 -10.77 -27.70
N GLY A 228 10.98 -10.20 -27.18
CA GLY A 228 10.95 -9.71 -25.81
C GLY A 228 9.61 -9.09 -25.42
N ALA A 229 9.46 -8.88 -24.12
CA ALA A 229 8.25 -8.40 -23.49
C ALA A 229 8.56 -7.28 -22.48
N LEU A 230 7.64 -6.32 -22.41
CA LEU A 230 7.62 -5.25 -21.44
C LEU A 230 6.39 -5.42 -20.55
N ALA A 231 6.60 -5.72 -19.28
CA ALA A 231 5.52 -5.74 -18.29
C ALA A 231 5.42 -4.36 -17.61
N ILE A 232 4.18 -3.90 -17.37
CA ILE A 232 3.85 -2.66 -16.66
C ILE A 232 2.97 -3.01 -15.45
N PHE A 233 3.32 -2.48 -14.28
CA PHE A 233 2.56 -2.66 -13.04
C PHE A 233 2.82 -1.50 -12.06
N PRO A 234 1.90 -1.20 -11.13
CA PRO A 234 2.06 -0.12 -10.17
C PRO A 234 2.81 -0.57 -8.89
N PRO A 235 3.22 0.38 -8.02
CA PRO A 235 3.42 0.06 -6.60
C PRO A 235 2.23 -0.75 -6.03
N PRO A 236 2.47 -1.86 -5.30
CA PRO A 236 1.40 -2.78 -4.88
C PRO A 236 0.29 -2.17 -4.05
N HIS A 237 0.65 -1.24 -3.15
CA HIS A 237 -0.28 -0.66 -2.17
C HIS A 237 -0.44 0.85 -2.38
N GLN A 238 0.65 1.60 -2.55
CA GLN A 238 0.61 3.08 -2.66
C GLN A 238 -0.21 3.59 -3.85
N TYR A 239 -0.35 2.78 -4.91
CA TYR A 239 -1.14 3.15 -6.08
C TYR A 239 -2.64 3.19 -5.84
N PHE A 240 -3.13 2.70 -4.71
CA PHE A 240 -4.55 2.63 -4.41
C PHE A 240 -4.93 3.76 -3.45
N TYR A 241 -5.84 4.63 -3.89
CA TYR A 241 -6.48 5.56 -2.97
C TYR A 241 -7.46 4.78 -2.09
N PRO A 242 -7.69 5.21 -0.83
CA PRO A 242 -8.40 4.39 0.13
C PRO A 242 -9.91 4.34 -0.19
N LEU A 243 -10.47 3.14 -0.09
CA LEU A 243 -11.89 2.82 -0.30
C LEU A 243 -12.41 1.95 0.85
N ASP A 244 -13.74 1.81 0.94
CA ASP A 244 -14.39 0.85 1.85
C ASP A 244 -14.50 -0.55 1.20
N GLU A 245 -14.39 -0.61 -0.12
CA GLU A 245 -14.41 -1.84 -0.90
C GLU A 245 -13.08 -2.08 -1.62
N ALA A 246 -12.75 -3.36 -1.82
CA ALA A 246 -11.57 -3.79 -2.56
C ALA A 246 -11.90 -4.27 -3.98
N PHE A 247 -12.88 -3.66 -4.66
CA PHE A 247 -13.30 -4.11 -5.99
C PHE A 247 -12.14 -4.12 -7.00
N ASN A 248 -12.14 -5.09 -7.91
CA ASN A 248 -11.29 -4.97 -9.10
C ASN A 248 -11.89 -3.98 -10.09
N LEU A 249 -11.43 -2.73 -9.97
CA LEU A 249 -11.93 -1.62 -10.77
C LEU A 249 -11.24 -1.54 -12.13
N GLN A 250 -10.83 -2.67 -12.72
CA GLN A 250 -10.16 -2.76 -14.02
C GLN A 250 -8.86 -1.92 -14.11
N PHE A 251 -7.84 -2.32 -13.36
CA PHE A 251 -6.65 -1.50 -13.09
C PHE A 251 -5.65 -1.35 -14.24
N THR A 252 -5.88 -1.98 -15.40
CA THR A 252 -5.02 -1.81 -16.58
C THR A 252 -5.82 -1.45 -17.82
N TRP A 253 -5.12 -0.92 -18.82
CA TRP A 253 -5.69 -0.57 -20.11
C TRP A 253 -4.73 -0.92 -21.25
N PHE A 254 -5.28 -1.10 -22.43
CA PHE A 254 -4.51 -1.11 -23.67
C PHE A 254 -5.38 -0.71 -24.86
N GLY A 255 -4.74 -0.19 -25.90
CA GLY A 255 -5.37 0.18 -27.17
C GLY A 255 -5.02 1.60 -27.62
N LYS A 256 -5.64 2.03 -28.72
CA LYS A 256 -5.41 3.34 -29.32
C LYS A 256 -6.21 4.44 -28.64
N GLY A 257 -5.59 5.61 -28.47
CA GLY A 257 -6.30 6.82 -28.08
C GLY A 257 -6.83 6.77 -26.65
N TYR A 258 -6.05 6.25 -25.69
CA TYR A 258 -6.53 6.06 -24.32
C TYR A 258 -7.11 7.35 -23.73
N ARG A 259 -8.37 7.25 -23.29
CA ARG A 259 -9.22 8.36 -22.82
C ARG A 259 -9.35 9.54 -23.79
N GLN A 260 -9.06 9.34 -25.07
CA GLN A 260 -8.93 10.38 -26.09
C GLN A 260 -7.85 11.44 -25.76
N LEU A 261 -6.95 11.13 -24.82
CA LEU A 261 -5.91 12.04 -24.33
C LEU A 261 -4.49 11.54 -24.62
N VAL A 262 -4.30 10.22 -24.77
CA VAL A 262 -3.01 9.62 -25.09
C VAL A 262 -2.93 9.35 -26.60
N ASP A 263 -1.92 9.93 -27.25
CA ASP A 263 -1.67 9.72 -28.67
C ASP A 263 -1.04 8.34 -28.94
N GLY A 264 -1.44 7.70 -30.04
CA GLY A 264 -1.00 6.37 -30.44
C GLY A 264 -1.69 5.21 -29.75
N TYR A 265 -1.11 4.01 -29.92
CA TYR A 265 -1.50 2.78 -29.26
C TYR A 265 -0.64 2.57 -28.02
N GLY A 266 -1.24 2.19 -26.89
CA GLY A 266 -0.51 2.04 -25.64
C GLY A 266 -1.00 0.90 -24.77
N ILE A 267 -0.24 0.64 -23.71
CA ILE A 267 -0.62 -0.19 -22.56
C ILE A 267 -0.29 0.54 -21.27
N GLY A 268 -1.02 0.26 -20.19
CA GLY A 268 -0.74 0.90 -18.92
C GLY A 268 -1.60 0.46 -17.74
N ILE A 269 -1.39 1.17 -16.63
CA ILE A 269 -2.19 1.12 -15.41
C ILE A 269 -3.18 2.29 -15.39
N ARG A 270 -4.29 2.12 -14.70
CA ARG A 270 -5.29 3.19 -14.54
C ARG A 270 -6.06 3.13 -13.23
N GLN A 271 -6.70 4.25 -12.87
CA GLN A 271 -7.49 4.41 -11.66
C GLN A 271 -8.95 4.73 -12.01
N GLU A 272 -9.88 4.22 -11.20
CA GLU A 272 -11.30 4.56 -11.33
C GLU A 272 -11.59 5.88 -10.68
N LEU A 273 -12.30 6.74 -11.39
CA LEU A 273 -12.62 8.06 -10.88
C LEU A 273 -13.71 7.92 -9.83
N GLN A 274 -14.69 7.03 -10.04
CA GLN A 274 -15.82 6.85 -9.12
C GLN A 274 -15.59 5.78 -8.04
N GLY A 275 -14.43 5.12 -7.99
CA GLY A 275 -14.10 4.13 -6.97
C GLY A 275 -15.21 3.10 -6.68
N ASP A 276 -15.53 2.95 -5.40
CA ASP A 276 -16.64 2.15 -4.88
C ASP A 276 -18.00 2.90 -4.87
N LYS A 277 -18.04 4.12 -5.40
CA LYS A 277 -19.21 5.03 -5.45
C LYS A 277 -19.74 5.45 -4.07
N ARG A 278 -18.92 5.38 -3.02
CA ARG A 278 -19.27 5.83 -1.66
C ARG A 278 -18.67 7.20 -1.37
N PHE A 279 -17.44 7.24 -0.87
CA PHE A 279 -16.73 8.47 -0.52
C PHE A 279 -15.71 8.82 -1.60
N VAL A 280 -14.69 8.00 -1.83
CA VAL A 280 -13.72 8.19 -2.93
C VAL A 280 -12.92 9.52 -2.78
N PRO A 281 -12.02 9.62 -1.77
CA PRO A 281 -11.33 10.87 -1.43
C PRO A 281 -10.18 11.27 -2.38
N TRP A 282 -9.78 10.39 -3.31
CA TRP A 282 -8.58 10.55 -4.16
C TRP A 282 -7.29 10.84 -3.37
N PHE A 283 -6.14 10.97 -4.05
CA PHE A 283 -4.87 11.28 -3.37
C PHE A 283 -4.83 12.74 -2.94
N ASN A 284 -4.27 12.99 -1.75
CA ASN A 284 -3.87 14.33 -1.32
C ASN A 284 -2.77 14.86 -2.26
N ALA A 285 -2.86 16.14 -2.62
CA ALA A 285 -1.73 16.87 -3.22
C ALA A 285 -1.52 18.20 -2.48
N PRO A 286 -0.96 18.18 -1.25
CA PRO A 286 -0.74 19.41 -0.48
C PRO A 286 0.25 20.34 -1.20
N PRO A 287 0.12 21.67 -1.04
CA PRO A 287 1.01 22.65 -1.67
C PRO A 287 2.49 22.34 -1.45
N THR A 288 3.32 22.58 -2.47
CA THR A 288 4.79 22.41 -2.47
C THR A 288 5.32 20.97 -2.30
N THR A 289 4.44 20.00 -2.02
CA THR A 289 4.84 18.60 -1.88
C THR A 289 5.11 17.96 -3.24
N LYS A 290 6.09 17.05 -3.30
CA LYS A 290 6.49 16.36 -4.53
C LYS A 290 5.72 15.06 -4.68
N GLN A 291 4.63 15.08 -5.42
CA GLN A 291 3.82 13.91 -5.74
C GLN A 291 4.56 13.02 -6.75
N ARG A 292 4.77 11.74 -6.39
CA ARG A 292 5.47 10.75 -7.23
C ARG A 292 4.49 9.82 -7.94
N LEU A 293 3.95 10.26 -9.06
CA LEU A 293 3.04 9.46 -9.90
C LEU A 293 3.88 8.48 -10.70
N ASN A 294 3.87 7.19 -10.34
CA ASN A 294 4.84 6.24 -10.87
C ASN A 294 4.27 4.86 -11.19
N PHE A 295 4.98 4.17 -12.06
CA PHE A 295 4.78 2.76 -12.40
C PHE A 295 6.12 2.08 -12.66
N PHE A 296 6.12 0.76 -12.55
CA PHE A 296 7.28 -0.09 -12.82
C PHE A 296 7.17 -0.73 -14.19
N CYS A 297 8.34 -0.91 -14.80
CA CYS A 297 8.53 -1.66 -16.01
C CYS A 297 9.51 -2.80 -15.76
N LEU A 298 9.15 -4.02 -16.18
CA LEU A 298 10.03 -5.18 -16.10
C LEU A 298 10.32 -5.71 -17.50
N LEU A 299 11.61 -5.77 -17.85
CA LEU A 299 12.07 -6.31 -19.12
C LEU A 299 12.16 -7.84 -19.06
N SER A 300 11.68 -8.51 -20.10
CA SER A 300 11.81 -9.96 -20.25
C SER A 300 12.19 -10.31 -21.69
N VAL A 301 13.03 -11.33 -21.86
CA VAL A 301 13.34 -11.94 -23.16
C VAL A 301 12.72 -13.34 -23.28
N ASP A 302 11.93 -13.68 -22.27
CA ASP A 302 11.23 -14.95 -22.11
C ASP A 302 9.76 -14.80 -22.54
N THR A 303 8.93 -15.83 -22.34
CA THR A 303 7.51 -15.78 -22.73
C THR A 303 6.70 -14.78 -21.90
N ASP A 304 5.52 -14.38 -22.37
CA ASP A 304 4.59 -13.51 -21.63
C ASP A 304 4.22 -14.09 -20.25
N ALA A 305 4.08 -15.42 -20.17
CA ALA A 305 3.79 -16.14 -18.93
C ALA A 305 4.94 -16.04 -17.93
N GLU A 306 6.19 -16.16 -18.41
CA GLU A 306 7.39 -16.00 -17.59
C GLU A 306 7.60 -14.55 -17.17
N ALA A 307 7.30 -13.59 -18.05
CA ALA A 307 7.32 -12.16 -17.71
C ALA A 307 6.34 -11.85 -16.57
N LEU A 308 5.09 -12.34 -16.66
CA LEU A 308 4.10 -12.20 -15.59
C LEU A 308 4.56 -12.93 -14.33
N THR A 309 5.08 -14.14 -14.42
CA THR A 309 5.65 -14.87 -13.28
C THR A 309 6.75 -14.08 -12.57
N ALA A 310 7.60 -13.39 -13.32
CA ALA A 310 8.64 -12.52 -12.77
C ALA A 310 8.05 -11.28 -12.07
N VAL A 311 6.95 -10.70 -12.57
CA VAL A 311 6.20 -9.64 -11.88
C VAL A 311 5.63 -10.14 -10.56
N LYS A 312 4.99 -11.31 -10.55
CA LYS A 312 4.36 -11.86 -9.34
C LYS A 312 5.34 -12.07 -8.18
N LYS A 313 6.64 -12.30 -8.45
CA LYS A 313 7.67 -12.41 -7.41
C LYS A 313 7.77 -11.16 -6.55
N PHE A 314 7.49 -9.97 -7.10
CA PHE A 314 7.58 -8.71 -6.36
C PHE A 314 6.53 -8.59 -5.24
N THR A 315 5.44 -9.34 -5.30
CA THR A 315 4.40 -9.40 -4.25
C THR A 315 4.25 -10.78 -3.64
N ASN A 316 5.26 -11.64 -3.82
CA ASN A 316 5.23 -13.02 -3.35
C ASN A 316 3.98 -13.80 -3.84
N ASN A 317 3.58 -13.61 -5.10
CA ASN A 317 2.32 -14.12 -5.68
C ASN A 317 1.05 -13.57 -4.98
N ASP A 318 1.07 -12.32 -4.53
CA ASP A 318 0.00 -11.73 -3.72
C ASP A 318 -0.32 -12.59 -2.49
N ARG A 319 0.73 -13.11 -1.84
CA ARG A 319 0.63 -13.99 -0.67
C ARG A 319 1.57 -13.58 0.44
N TYR A 320 1.06 -13.47 1.66
CA TYR A 320 1.86 -13.26 2.86
C TYR A 320 2.72 -14.51 3.13
N GLN A 321 4.03 -14.30 3.23
CA GLN A 321 4.98 -15.39 3.43
C GLN A 321 4.89 -15.93 4.85
N GLN A 322 5.05 -17.24 5.01
CA GLN A 322 5.20 -17.85 6.32
C GLN A 322 6.60 -17.59 6.86
N LEU A 323 6.71 -17.27 8.14
CA LEU A 323 7.98 -17.04 8.81
C LEU A 323 8.10 -17.97 10.02
N PRO A 324 9.26 -18.62 10.23
CA PRO A 324 9.49 -19.43 11.42
C PRO A 324 9.26 -18.63 12.72
N GLY A 325 8.46 -19.18 13.63
CA GLY A 325 8.11 -18.52 14.91
C GLY A 325 7.04 -17.43 14.79
N PHE A 326 6.37 -17.31 13.63
CA PHE A 326 5.30 -16.36 13.43
C PHE A 326 4.01 -16.98 12.88
N LYS A 327 2.89 -16.33 13.20
CA LYS A 327 1.59 -16.49 12.52
C LYS A 327 1.07 -15.17 12.00
N THR A 328 0.46 -15.18 10.82
CA THR A 328 -0.13 -14.00 10.21
C THR A 328 -1.55 -13.77 10.72
N LEU A 329 -1.84 -12.55 11.18
CA LEU A 329 -3.17 -12.10 11.59
C LEU A 329 -3.61 -10.89 10.75
N SER A 330 -4.83 -10.92 10.24
CA SER A 330 -5.51 -9.74 9.70
C SER A 330 -6.86 -9.54 10.39
N SER A 331 -7.26 -8.28 10.57
CA SER A 331 -8.48 -7.91 11.29
C SER A 331 -9.35 -6.94 10.49
N HIS A 332 -10.60 -6.81 10.94
CA HIS A 332 -11.57 -5.78 10.56
C HIS A 332 -12.21 -6.06 9.19
N PHE A 333 -13.17 -6.99 9.19
CA PHE A 333 -13.91 -7.41 8.00
C PHE A 333 -15.42 -7.47 8.27
N HIS A 334 -16.17 -6.78 7.42
CA HIS A 334 -17.62 -6.62 7.47
C HIS A 334 -18.30 -7.49 6.41
N ASN A 335 -18.00 -8.79 6.38
CA ASN A 335 -18.60 -9.71 5.41
C ASN A 335 -20.15 -9.70 5.48
N GLU A 336 -20.70 -9.31 6.63
CA GLU A 336 -22.13 -9.33 6.96
C GLU A 336 -22.75 -10.70 6.68
N PHE A 337 -21.94 -11.77 6.72
CA PHE A 337 -22.33 -13.10 6.27
C PHE A 337 -23.35 -13.71 7.22
N VAL A 338 -23.20 -13.43 8.52
CA VAL A 338 -24.14 -13.88 9.55
C VAL A 338 -25.53 -13.33 9.26
N MET A 339 -25.66 -12.02 9.03
CA MET A 339 -26.97 -11.41 8.82
C MET A 339 -27.54 -11.66 7.42
N LYS A 340 -26.72 -11.54 6.36
CA LYS A 340 -27.17 -11.65 4.97
C LYS A 340 -27.43 -13.10 4.53
N VAL A 341 -26.78 -14.08 5.14
CA VAL A 341 -26.89 -15.50 4.75
C VAL A 341 -27.56 -16.31 5.84
N MET A 342 -26.94 -16.41 7.02
CA MET A 342 -27.38 -17.35 8.06
C MET A 342 -28.72 -16.94 8.67
N MET A 343 -28.82 -15.71 9.17
CA MET A 343 -30.05 -15.19 9.80
C MET A 343 -31.16 -14.94 8.78
N ALA A 344 -30.82 -14.74 7.51
CA ALA A 344 -31.78 -14.65 6.41
C ALA A 344 -32.30 -16.03 5.94
N GLY A 345 -31.83 -17.13 6.53
CA GLY A 345 -32.26 -18.49 6.18
C GLY A 345 -31.79 -18.95 4.80
N GLN A 346 -30.75 -18.33 4.25
CA GLN A 346 -30.17 -18.72 2.97
C GLN A 346 -29.28 -19.95 3.12
N PRO A 347 -29.07 -20.75 2.05
CA PRO A 347 -28.14 -21.86 2.09
C PRO A 347 -26.71 -21.38 2.43
N VAL A 348 -26.14 -21.93 3.49
CA VAL A 348 -24.75 -21.67 3.88
C VAL A 348 -23.83 -22.63 3.12
N PRO A 349 -22.95 -22.15 2.24
CA PRO A 349 -21.99 -23.00 1.55
C PRO A 349 -21.09 -23.74 2.55
N GLU A 350 -20.69 -24.97 2.22
CA GLU A 350 -19.73 -25.73 3.03
C GLU A 350 -18.40 -24.96 3.19
N LYS A 351 -17.96 -24.35 2.09
CA LYS A 351 -16.76 -23.51 1.99
C LYS A 351 -17.15 -22.12 1.47
N PRO A 352 -17.46 -21.16 2.33
CA PRO A 352 -17.73 -19.78 1.94
C PRO A 352 -16.52 -19.19 1.18
N GLU A 353 -16.80 -18.42 0.12
CA GLU A 353 -15.76 -17.89 -0.75
C GLU A 353 -14.75 -17.03 0.01
N PHE A 354 -15.21 -16.17 0.92
CA PHE A 354 -14.34 -15.25 1.68
C PHE A 354 -13.27 -15.97 2.49
N VAL A 355 -13.58 -17.16 3.03
CA VAL A 355 -12.62 -17.99 3.79
C VAL A 355 -11.49 -18.46 2.87
N GLN A 356 -11.84 -18.93 1.67
CA GLN A 356 -10.83 -19.37 0.70
C GLN A 356 -9.94 -18.21 0.24
N VAL A 357 -10.50 -17.01 0.07
CA VAL A 357 -9.72 -15.82 -0.29
C VAL A 357 -8.63 -15.55 0.76
N PHE A 358 -8.94 -15.58 2.05
CA PHE A 358 -7.93 -15.39 3.10
C PHE A 358 -6.85 -16.47 3.13
N LYS A 359 -7.26 -17.74 2.94
CA LYS A 359 -6.32 -18.87 2.85
C LYS A 359 -5.37 -18.72 1.65
N ASP A 360 -5.89 -18.31 0.50
CA ASP A 360 -5.12 -18.08 -0.73
C ASP A 360 -4.10 -16.93 -0.56
N LEU A 361 -4.46 -15.90 0.22
CA LEU A 361 -3.57 -14.80 0.60
C LEU A 361 -2.52 -15.20 1.65
N GLY A 362 -2.60 -16.39 2.24
CA GLY A 362 -1.62 -16.88 3.22
C GLY A 362 -1.79 -16.28 4.62
N VAL A 363 -3.01 -15.91 4.98
CA VAL A 363 -3.35 -15.46 6.34
C VAL A 363 -3.67 -16.68 7.22
N ASP A 364 -3.04 -16.79 8.39
CA ASP A 364 -3.27 -17.88 9.35
C ASP A 364 -4.47 -17.58 10.26
N ILE A 365 -4.67 -16.32 10.66
CA ILE A 365 -5.71 -15.86 11.59
C ILE A 365 -6.49 -14.68 10.98
N VAL A 366 -7.81 -14.78 10.95
CA VAL A 366 -8.70 -13.68 10.54
C VAL A 366 -9.61 -13.32 11.70
N HIS A 367 -9.57 -12.06 12.13
CA HIS A 367 -10.49 -11.50 13.12
C HIS A 367 -11.57 -10.67 12.41
N LEU A 368 -12.83 -11.09 12.54
CA LEU A 368 -13.98 -10.42 11.95
C LEU A 368 -14.37 -9.16 12.74
N ALA A 369 -15.23 -8.33 12.16
CA ALA A 369 -15.81 -7.17 12.81
C ALA A 369 -17.30 -7.06 12.46
N GLU A 370 -18.04 -8.17 12.59
CA GLU A 370 -19.45 -8.25 12.18
C GLU A 370 -20.35 -7.30 13.00
N PHE A 371 -21.59 -7.13 12.55
CA PHE A 371 -22.63 -6.36 13.24
C PHE A 371 -22.45 -4.83 13.28
N HIS A 372 -21.58 -4.26 12.44
CA HIS A 372 -21.52 -2.82 12.26
C HIS A 372 -22.76 -2.28 11.53
N TYR A 373 -23.54 -1.43 12.20
CA TYR A 373 -24.86 -0.91 11.75
C TYR A 373 -25.90 -1.97 11.33
N THR A 374 -25.67 -3.24 11.64
CA THR A 374 -26.57 -4.37 11.36
C THR A 374 -26.92 -5.11 12.67
N ALA A 375 -27.77 -6.14 12.60
CA ALA A 375 -28.18 -6.95 13.75
C ALA A 375 -28.87 -6.16 14.89
N ASP A 376 -28.91 -6.71 16.12
CA ASP A 376 -29.58 -6.12 17.28
C ASP A 376 -28.62 -5.99 18.50
N PRO A 377 -27.54 -5.18 18.42
CA PRO A 377 -26.50 -5.13 19.48
C PRO A 377 -27.01 -4.73 20.87
N LYS A 378 -28.10 -3.94 20.93
CA LYS A 378 -28.76 -3.51 22.19
C LYS A 378 -29.88 -4.46 22.64
N GLY A 379 -30.02 -5.60 21.99
CA GLY A 379 -31.06 -6.59 22.25
C GLY A 379 -32.38 -6.29 21.51
N PRO A 380 -33.48 -6.97 21.90
CA PRO A 380 -33.58 -7.84 23.07
C PRO A 380 -32.80 -9.15 22.90
N ASP A 381 -32.51 -9.84 24.01
CA ASP A 381 -31.69 -11.05 24.05
C ASP A 381 -32.16 -12.13 23.10
N GLU A 382 -33.47 -12.30 22.91
CA GLU A 382 -34.06 -13.30 22.03
C GLU A 382 -33.70 -13.08 20.54
N LYS A 383 -33.24 -11.87 20.18
CA LYS A 383 -32.68 -11.58 18.86
C LYS A 383 -31.16 -11.63 18.86
N ARG A 384 -30.54 -11.00 19.87
CA ARG A 384 -29.10 -10.78 19.92
C ARG A 384 -28.30 -12.06 20.16
N LEU A 385 -28.74 -12.90 21.09
CA LEU A 385 -27.99 -14.11 21.44
C LEU A 385 -27.94 -15.13 20.29
N PRO A 386 -29.03 -15.35 19.51
CA PRO A 386 -28.95 -16.13 18.29
C PRO A 386 -27.96 -15.58 17.24
N GLN A 387 -27.85 -14.26 17.10
CA GLN A 387 -26.91 -13.64 16.15
C GLN A 387 -25.45 -13.89 16.55
N LEU A 388 -25.11 -13.68 17.83
CA LEU A 388 -23.78 -14.01 18.35
C LEU A 388 -23.48 -15.49 18.22
N LYS A 389 -24.44 -16.36 18.54
CA LYS A 389 -24.27 -17.81 18.36
C LYS A 389 -23.99 -18.16 16.91
N ALA A 390 -24.72 -17.58 15.96
CA ALA A 390 -24.48 -17.81 14.54
C ALA A 390 -23.07 -17.37 14.11
N LEU A 391 -22.56 -16.24 14.62
CA LEU A 391 -21.18 -15.82 14.39
C LEU A 391 -20.17 -16.84 14.94
N PHE A 392 -20.37 -17.32 16.17
CA PHE A 392 -19.48 -18.31 16.78
C PHE A 392 -19.52 -19.66 16.06
N ASP A 393 -20.70 -20.15 15.70
CA ASP A 393 -20.87 -21.39 14.94
C ASP A 393 -20.21 -21.30 13.54
N LEU A 394 -20.29 -20.14 12.88
CA LEU A 394 -19.61 -19.88 11.62
C LEU A 394 -18.09 -19.94 11.79
N CYS A 395 -17.56 -19.24 12.79
CA CYS A 395 -16.13 -19.17 13.06
C CYS A 395 -15.56 -20.55 13.41
N GLU A 396 -16.27 -21.31 14.24
CA GLU A 396 -15.91 -22.69 14.58
C GLU A 396 -15.86 -23.57 13.33
N LYS A 397 -16.94 -23.57 12.55
CA LYS A 397 -17.08 -24.42 11.36
C LYS A 397 -16.03 -24.14 10.29
N GLN A 398 -15.56 -22.90 10.17
CA GLN A 398 -14.63 -22.47 9.13
C GLN A 398 -13.17 -22.46 9.57
N SER A 399 -12.91 -22.75 10.84
CA SER A 399 -11.55 -22.89 11.39
C SER A 399 -11.06 -24.33 11.24
N ASP A 400 -9.75 -24.50 11.07
CA ASP A 400 -9.04 -25.78 11.03
C ASP A 400 -7.61 -25.63 11.57
N ASP A 401 -6.83 -26.71 11.56
CA ASP A 401 -5.47 -26.76 12.11
C ASP A 401 -4.47 -25.79 11.44
N SER A 402 -4.84 -25.22 10.29
CA SER A 402 -4.01 -24.31 9.48
C SER A 402 -4.60 -22.91 9.32
N PHE A 403 -5.83 -22.68 9.77
CA PHE A 403 -6.53 -21.41 9.61
C PHE A 403 -7.54 -21.18 10.72
N LEU A 404 -7.52 -20.01 11.34
CA LEU A 404 -8.42 -19.64 12.43
C LEU A 404 -9.26 -18.43 12.06
N LEU A 405 -10.57 -18.62 11.97
CA LEU A 405 -11.54 -17.53 11.84
C LEU A 405 -12.06 -17.19 13.24
N LEU A 406 -11.91 -15.93 13.64
CA LEU A 406 -12.24 -15.46 14.99
C LEU A 406 -13.36 -14.41 14.95
N PRO A 407 -14.31 -14.48 15.89
CA PRO A 407 -15.38 -13.51 16.01
C PRO A 407 -14.88 -12.19 16.57
N GLY A 408 -15.53 -11.11 16.17
CA GLY A 408 -15.33 -9.76 16.69
C GLY A 408 -16.39 -8.83 16.11
N GLU A 409 -16.56 -7.65 16.69
CA GLU A 409 -17.51 -6.62 16.26
C GLU A 409 -16.82 -5.27 16.10
N GLU A 410 -17.46 -4.31 15.43
CA GLU A 410 -17.08 -2.90 15.45
C GLU A 410 -18.17 -2.05 16.14
N PRO A 411 -18.17 -1.96 17.49
CA PRO A 411 -19.17 -1.18 18.21
C PRO A 411 -19.00 0.33 18.05
N ASN A 412 -20.11 1.07 18.23
CA ASN A 412 -20.13 2.54 18.31
C ASN A 412 -20.41 3.03 19.75
N GLU A 413 -20.67 2.09 20.66
CA GLU A 413 -21.12 2.32 22.03
C GLU A 413 -19.95 2.50 23.00
N PHE A 414 -20.21 3.14 24.14
CA PHE A 414 -19.36 3.22 25.34
C PHE A 414 -18.06 4.04 25.23
N PHE A 415 -17.11 3.67 24.37
CA PHE A 415 -15.76 4.26 24.36
C PHE A 415 -15.59 5.47 23.42
N GLY A 416 -16.56 5.72 22.54
CA GLY A 416 -16.55 6.83 21.58
C GLY A 416 -15.72 6.54 20.31
N GLY A 417 -16.13 7.15 19.20
CA GLY A 417 -15.64 6.75 17.87
C GLY A 417 -16.06 5.31 17.55
N HIS A 418 -15.34 4.66 16.63
CA HIS A 418 -15.47 3.24 16.37
C HIS A 418 -14.29 2.49 17.00
N TRP A 419 -14.54 1.29 17.51
CA TRP A 419 -13.54 0.43 18.11
C TRP A 419 -13.87 -1.03 17.81
N LEU A 420 -12.91 -1.94 18.01
CA LEU A 420 -13.14 -3.38 17.91
C LEU A 420 -12.97 -4.04 19.26
N ASP A 421 -13.73 -5.09 19.51
CA ASP A 421 -13.54 -6.02 20.62
C ASP A 421 -12.91 -7.33 20.14
N PHE A 422 -12.10 -7.96 21.00
CA PHE A 422 -11.55 -9.29 20.77
C PHE A 422 -11.40 -10.04 22.09
N PHE A 423 -12.09 -11.16 22.24
CA PHE A 423 -12.06 -12.00 23.44
C PHE A 423 -11.26 -13.29 23.22
N PRO A 424 -10.68 -13.90 24.27
CA PRO A 424 -9.90 -15.14 24.14
C PRO A 424 -10.76 -16.39 23.90
N ARG A 425 -12.09 -16.23 23.84
CA ARG A 425 -13.09 -17.27 23.54
C ARG A 425 -14.41 -16.60 23.16
N PRO A 426 -15.41 -17.33 22.65
CA PRO A 426 -16.76 -16.80 22.48
C PRO A 426 -17.33 -16.21 23.78
N VAL A 427 -17.80 -14.95 23.72
CA VAL A 427 -18.40 -14.24 24.85
C VAL A 427 -19.76 -13.68 24.42
N TYR A 428 -20.82 -14.07 25.13
CA TYR A 428 -22.14 -13.52 24.88
C TYR A 428 -22.33 -12.20 25.62
N TRP A 429 -22.58 -11.13 24.87
CA TRP A 429 -22.77 -9.81 25.46
C TRP A 429 -23.79 -8.96 24.68
N VAL A 430 -24.48 -8.09 25.42
CA VAL A 430 -25.52 -7.19 24.93
C VAL A 430 -25.17 -5.78 25.35
N MET A 431 -25.17 -4.85 24.40
CA MET A 431 -24.76 -3.43 24.59
C MET A 431 -25.86 -2.58 25.24
N SER A 432 -26.62 -3.18 26.16
CA SER A 432 -27.69 -2.54 26.91
C SER A 432 -27.95 -3.30 28.20
N ARG A 433 -28.14 -2.55 29.30
CA ARG A 433 -28.56 -3.11 30.59
C ARG A 433 -29.75 -2.34 31.15
N LYS A 434 -30.87 -3.04 31.36
CA LYS A 434 -32.09 -2.44 31.91
C LYS A 434 -31.96 -2.20 33.42
N PRO A 435 -32.71 -1.24 34.01
CA PRO A 435 -32.78 -1.09 35.45
C PRO A 435 -33.16 -2.41 36.14
N GLY A 436 -32.40 -2.82 37.15
CA GLY A 436 -32.60 -4.08 37.89
C GLY A 436 -32.08 -5.34 37.18
N GLN A 437 -31.63 -5.25 35.92
CA GLN A 437 -30.99 -6.36 35.23
C GLN A 437 -29.55 -6.55 35.76
N PRO A 438 -29.13 -7.79 36.07
CA PRO A 438 -27.76 -8.06 36.49
C PRO A 438 -26.75 -7.73 35.37
N TYR A 439 -25.51 -7.44 35.76
CA TYR A 439 -24.38 -7.25 34.84
C TYR A 439 -24.04 -8.54 34.08
N VAL A 440 -24.16 -9.69 34.75
CA VAL A 440 -23.95 -11.01 34.17
C VAL A 440 -24.99 -11.98 34.71
N GLU A 441 -25.52 -12.83 33.85
CA GLU A 441 -26.43 -13.92 34.21
C GLU A 441 -26.14 -15.17 33.38
N ASP A 442 -26.40 -16.35 33.95
CA ASP A 442 -26.32 -17.60 33.20
C ASP A 442 -27.65 -17.84 32.46
N LYS A 443 -27.59 -17.97 31.13
CA LYS A 443 -28.74 -18.27 30.27
C LYS A 443 -28.66 -19.68 29.67
N PRO A 444 -29.77 -20.45 29.69
CA PRO A 444 -29.82 -21.75 29.04
C PRO A 444 -29.40 -21.67 27.56
N GLY A 445 -28.45 -22.53 27.16
CA GLY A 445 -27.93 -22.59 25.79
C GLY A 445 -26.82 -21.59 25.45
N TYR A 446 -26.54 -20.61 26.30
CA TYR A 446 -25.52 -19.57 26.07
C TYR A 446 -24.45 -19.50 27.17
N GLY A 447 -24.76 -19.98 28.39
CA GLY A 447 -23.88 -19.80 29.55
C GLY A 447 -23.92 -18.34 30.02
N LYS A 448 -22.77 -17.78 30.38
CA LYS A 448 -22.68 -16.38 30.82
C LYS A 448 -23.09 -15.42 29.70
N VAL A 449 -24.03 -14.54 30.01
CA VAL A 449 -24.44 -13.41 29.18
C VAL A 449 -24.19 -12.12 29.95
N TYR A 450 -23.43 -11.21 29.36
CA TYR A 450 -23.13 -9.90 29.93
C TYR A 450 -24.04 -8.81 29.36
N HIS A 451 -24.60 -7.97 30.23
CA HIS A 451 -25.41 -6.80 29.84
C HIS A 451 -24.67 -5.53 30.25
N ILE A 452 -24.21 -4.78 29.27
CA ILE A 452 -23.31 -3.63 29.45
C ILE A 452 -24.08 -2.33 29.29
N GLY A 453 -24.06 -1.48 30.33
CA GLY A 453 -24.76 -0.20 30.32
C GLY A 453 -23.90 1.03 30.04
N ASN A 454 -22.57 0.94 30.24
CA ASN A 454 -21.66 2.09 30.19
C ASN A 454 -20.20 1.66 29.93
N LYS A 455 -19.29 2.64 29.85
CA LYS A 455 -17.85 2.42 29.58
C LYS A 455 -17.12 1.70 30.72
N GLU A 456 -17.52 1.93 31.96
CA GLU A 456 -16.93 1.30 33.13
C GLU A 456 -17.22 -0.21 33.15
N GLU A 457 -18.46 -0.58 32.83
CA GLU A 457 -18.90 -1.98 32.69
C GLU A 457 -18.28 -2.65 31.46
N MET A 458 -18.12 -1.94 30.34
CA MET A 458 -17.40 -2.50 29.19
C MET A 458 -15.94 -2.80 29.54
N LEU A 459 -15.27 -1.90 30.26
CA LEU A 459 -13.92 -2.16 30.77
C LEU A 459 -13.91 -3.33 31.75
N GLN A 460 -14.93 -3.46 32.60
CA GLN A 460 -15.05 -4.60 33.51
C GLN A 460 -15.19 -5.91 32.75
N LEU A 461 -15.97 -5.95 31.66
CA LEU A 461 -16.11 -7.12 30.80
C LEU A 461 -14.77 -7.52 30.18
N LEU A 462 -14.02 -6.55 29.64
CA LEU A 462 -12.68 -6.82 29.11
C LEU A 462 -11.73 -7.37 30.18
N LYS A 463 -11.86 -6.94 31.45
CA LYS A 463 -11.06 -7.48 32.55
C LYS A 463 -11.48 -8.88 32.95
N ASP A 464 -12.79 -9.13 33.11
CA ASP A 464 -13.35 -10.41 33.54
C ASP A 464 -13.04 -11.52 32.53
N GLU A 465 -13.18 -11.20 31.25
CA GLU A 465 -12.97 -12.13 30.14
C GLU A 465 -11.56 -12.05 29.54
N LYS A 466 -10.68 -11.19 30.08
CA LYS A 466 -9.34 -10.90 29.55
C LYS A 466 -9.34 -10.50 28.07
N GLY A 467 -10.41 -9.86 27.61
CA GLY A 467 -10.54 -9.34 26.26
C GLY A 467 -9.66 -8.11 26.00
N LEU A 468 -9.62 -7.73 24.73
CA LEU A 468 -8.94 -6.56 24.22
C LEU A 468 -9.90 -5.66 23.45
N ALA A 469 -9.59 -4.37 23.44
CA ALA A 469 -10.25 -3.39 22.58
C ALA A 469 -9.24 -2.43 21.95
N TRP A 470 -9.57 -1.83 20.79
CA TRP A 470 -8.75 -0.79 20.18
C TRP A 470 -9.55 0.14 19.28
N THR A 471 -9.06 1.37 19.10
CA THR A 471 -9.67 2.35 18.18
C THR A 471 -9.55 1.89 16.73
N ALA A 472 -10.67 1.77 16.03
CA ALA A 472 -10.72 1.57 14.58
C ALA A 472 -10.41 2.89 13.86
N HIS A 473 -9.68 2.83 12.74
CA HIS A 473 -9.42 3.96 11.84
C HIS A 473 -9.24 5.34 12.54
N PRO A 474 -8.30 5.45 13.51
CA PRO A 474 -8.22 6.59 14.45
C PRO A 474 -7.97 7.93 13.74
N ARG A 475 -8.35 9.07 14.29
CA ARG A 475 -8.14 10.38 13.62
C ARG A 475 -8.76 10.52 12.21
N THR A 476 -9.69 9.66 11.82
CA THR A 476 -10.46 9.78 10.56
C THR A 476 -11.81 9.07 10.70
N LYS A 477 -12.66 9.10 9.66
CA LYS A 477 -13.97 8.43 9.63
C LYS A 477 -14.83 8.72 10.87
N GLY A 478 -15.39 7.70 11.54
CA GLY A 478 -16.15 7.83 12.79
C GLY A 478 -15.26 8.12 14.02
N SER A 479 -13.95 7.97 13.88
CA SER A 479 -12.93 8.08 14.93
C SER A 479 -12.10 9.36 14.83
N VAL A 480 -12.65 10.45 14.28
CA VAL A 480 -11.91 11.69 13.93
C VAL A 480 -11.08 12.28 15.05
N ASN A 481 -11.59 12.22 16.28
CA ASN A 481 -10.94 12.84 17.44
C ASN A 481 -10.37 11.78 18.40
N THR A 482 -10.40 10.50 18.02
CA THR A 482 -10.01 9.39 18.88
C THR A 482 -8.69 8.79 18.42
N PRO A 483 -7.82 8.35 19.35
CA PRO A 483 -8.03 8.29 20.81
C PRO A 483 -7.75 9.60 21.56
N ASP A 484 -7.38 10.69 20.88
CA ASP A 484 -6.93 11.94 21.51
C ASP A 484 -7.88 12.50 22.59
N ILE A 485 -9.20 12.43 22.38
CA ILE A 485 -10.20 12.95 23.33
C ILE A 485 -10.42 12.09 24.57
N TYR A 486 -10.00 10.82 24.55
CA TYR A 486 -10.23 9.89 25.67
C TYR A 486 -8.95 9.23 26.16
N ASN A 487 -7.79 9.73 25.73
CA ASN A 487 -6.50 9.18 26.14
C ASN A 487 -6.26 9.25 27.67
N HIS A 488 -7.07 10.00 28.41
CA HIS A 488 -7.03 10.12 29.87
C HIS A 488 -8.03 9.20 30.58
N GLU A 489 -8.93 8.55 29.85
CA GLU A 489 -9.98 7.69 30.41
C GLU A 489 -9.41 6.36 30.92
N ASP A 490 -10.04 5.80 31.95
CA ASP A 490 -9.59 4.56 32.60
C ASP A 490 -9.49 3.38 31.63
N PHE A 491 -10.44 3.28 30.69
CA PHE A 491 -10.41 2.21 29.70
C PHE A 491 -9.21 2.35 28.77
N PHE A 492 -8.86 3.57 28.33
CA PHE A 492 -7.68 3.78 27.51
C PHE A 492 -6.41 3.52 28.32
N GLN A 493 -6.34 3.89 29.60
CA GLN A 493 -5.17 3.63 30.43
C GLN A 493 -4.98 2.14 30.77
N SER A 494 -6.05 1.36 30.72
CA SER A 494 -6.03 -0.09 30.94
C SER A 494 -5.13 -0.83 29.94
N ASP A 495 -4.51 -1.91 30.38
CA ASP A 495 -3.78 -2.85 29.53
C ASP A 495 -4.71 -3.65 28.61
N ARG A 496 -6.03 -3.61 28.85
CA ARG A 496 -7.06 -4.21 27.99
C ARG A 496 -7.41 -3.38 26.75
N PHE A 497 -6.95 -2.13 26.67
CA PHE A 497 -7.14 -1.31 25.48
C PHE A 497 -5.80 -1.18 24.74
N LEU A 498 -5.65 -1.82 23.59
CA LEU A 498 -4.37 -1.93 22.89
C LEU A 498 -3.84 -0.58 22.42
N GLY A 499 -4.73 0.33 21.98
CA GLY A 499 -4.34 1.56 21.31
C GLY A 499 -5.23 1.77 20.11
N ALA A 500 -4.71 1.57 18.91
CA ALA A 500 -5.45 1.83 17.68
C ALA A 500 -5.06 0.90 16.53
N ALA A 501 -5.69 1.05 15.38
CA ALA A 501 -5.37 0.26 14.20
C ALA A 501 -4.78 1.07 13.03
N TRP A 502 -3.94 0.40 12.25
CA TRP A 502 -3.22 0.91 11.09
C TRP A 502 -3.85 0.45 9.79
N LYS A 503 -4.22 1.44 8.98
CA LYS A 503 -4.61 1.31 7.58
C LYS A 503 -4.03 2.50 6.83
N ALA A 504 -3.55 2.27 5.61
CA ALA A 504 -2.91 3.28 4.76
C ALA A 504 -3.92 4.30 4.20
N MET A 505 -4.43 5.19 5.07
CA MET A 505 -5.35 6.28 4.72
C MET A 505 -5.11 7.51 5.61
N PRO A 506 -5.24 8.76 5.12
CA PRO A 506 -5.43 9.14 3.71
C PRO A 506 -4.20 8.78 2.86
N ALA A 507 -4.35 8.78 1.53
CA ALA A 507 -3.24 8.53 0.61
C ALA A 507 -2.59 9.84 0.12
N ASP A 508 -1.26 9.85 0.05
CA ASP A 508 -0.44 10.99 -0.37
C ASP A 508 0.82 10.44 -1.07
N LEU A 509 0.98 10.75 -2.37
CA LEU A 509 2.07 10.21 -3.20
C LEU A 509 3.40 10.95 -2.98
N SER A 510 3.43 11.97 -2.11
CA SER A 510 4.68 12.61 -1.69
C SER A 510 5.38 11.89 -0.54
N GLN A 511 4.67 10.99 0.16
CA GLN A 511 5.24 10.25 1.28
C GLN A 511 6.03 9.04 0.77
N PRO A 512 7.26 8.81 1.26
CA PRO A 512 8.03 7.62 0.91
C PRO A 512 7.62 6.39 1.75
N ARG A 513 6.44 6.43 2.37
CA ARG A 513 5.88 5.43 3.28
C ARG A 513 4.36 5.53 3.32
N LEU A 514 3.69 4.48 3.80
CA LEU A 514 2.24 4.42 3.95
C LEU A 514 1.80 4.72 5.39
N GLY A 515 0.55 5.18 5.55
CA GLY A 515 -0.11 5.25 6.85
C GLY A 515 0.49 6.23 7.88
N LYS A 516 1.14 7.31 7.42
CA LYS A 516 1.77 8.34 8.27
C LYS A 516 0.88 8.79 9.44
N ARG A 517 -0.41 9.02 9.20
CA ARG A 517 -1.40 9.42 10.23
C ARG A 517 -1.34 8.52 11.48
N VAL A 518 -1.32 7.21 11.28
CA VAL A 518 -1.34 6.25 12.39
C VAL A 518 0.06 6.04 12.97
N LEU A 519 1.10 6.09 12.14
CA LEU A 519 2.49 6.02 12.64
C LEU A 519 2.81 7.20 13.57
N ASP A 520 2.36 8.40 13.21
CA ASP A 520 2.46 9.58 14.08
C ASP A 520 1.62 9.39 15.36
N LEU A 521 0.43 8.78 15.27
CA LEU A 521 -0.37 8.47 16.47
C LEU A 521 0.32 7.43 17.37
N LEU A 522 1.00 6.42 16.83
CA LEU A 522 1.79 5.48 17.63
C LEU A 522 2.91 6.20 18.39
N ASP A 523 3.55 7.18 17.75
CA ASP A 523 4.56 8.05 18.39
C ASP A 523 3.93 8.90 19.51
N ASP A 524 2.75 9.48 19.25
CA ASP A 524 2.01 10.29 20.23
C ASP A 524 1.58 9.46 21.45
N MET A 525 0.95 8.29 21.23
CA MET A 525 0.53 7.38 22.31
C MET A 525 1.72 6.93 23.16
N SER A 526 2.86 6.65 22.52
CA SER A 526 4.09 6.30 23.23
C SER A 526 4.62 7.47 24.07
N ASN A 527 4.49 8.72 23.58
CA ASN A 527 4.84 9.92 24.33
C ASN A 527 3.87 10.26 25.46
N TRP A 528 2.58 9.92 25.32
CA TRP A 528 1.60 10.03 26.41
C TRP A 528 1.96 9.13 27.60
N GLY A 529 2.92 8.20 27.44
CA GLY A 529 3.39 7.29 28.47
C GLY A 529 2.55 6.01 28.58
N ALA A 530 1.58 5.85 27.68
CA ALA A 530 0.73 4.67 27.62
C ALA A 530 1.43 3.57 26.81
N LYS A 531 1.45 2.34 27.34
CA LYS A 531 2.02 1.18 26.64
C LYS A 531 1.04 0.64 25.60
N LYS A 532 0.92 1.38 24.49
CA LYS A 532 -0.02 1.08 23.41
C LYS A 532 0.68 0.52 22.18
N THR A 533 -0.05 -0.30 21.45
CA THR A 533 0.34 -0.92 20.19
C THR A 533 -0.59 -0.48 19.09
N VAL A 534 -0.15 -0.72 17.85
CA VAL A 534 -0.97 -0.53 16.66
C VAL A 534 -0.89 -1.76 15.79
N LEU A 535 -2.04 -2.41 15.56
CA LEU A 535 -2.16 -3.54 14.64
C LEU A 535 -2.61 -3.10 13.24
N GLY A 536 -2.17 -3.81 12.20
CA GLY A 536 -2.67 -3.67 10.85
C GLY A 536 -4.10 -4.21 10.72
N GLU A 537 -4.97 -3.44 10.06
CA GLU A 537 -6.34 -3.84 9.75
C GLU A 537 -6.72 -3.47 8.31
N ALA A 538 -7.83 -4.03 7.82
CA ALA A 538 -8.29 -3.81 6.45
C ALA A 538 -9.54 -2.92 6.37
N ASP A 539 -10.53 -3.08 7.25
CA ASP A 539 -11.82 -2.36 7.21
C ASP A 539 -12.46 -2.45 5.81
N LEU A 540 -12.83 -3.68 5.42
CA LEU A 540 -13.37 -4.05 4.11
C LEU A 540 -14.73 -4.77 4.25
N PHE A 541 -15.64 -4.49 3.31
CA PHE A 541 -17.04 -4.95 3.37
C PHE A 541 -17.35 -6.14 2.45
N THR A 542 -16.65 -6.27 1.33
CA THR A 542 -16.81 -7.42 0.42
C THR A 542 -15.51 -8.20 0.29
N ILE A 543 -15.57 -9.53 0.40
CA ILE A 543 -14.43 -10.43 0.24
C ILE A 543 -14.82 -11.55 -0.74
N THR A 544 -14.38 -11.41 -1.99
CA THR A 544 -14.58 -12.41 -3.05
C THR A 544 -13.30 -12.55 -3.88
N LYS A 545 -13.22 -13.60 -4.70
CA LYS A 545 -12.07 -13.83 -5.59
C LYS A 545 -11.92 -12.76 -6.67
N GLN A 546 -12.98 -11.99 -6.94
CA GLN A 546 -12.94 -10.90 -7.92
C GLN A 546 -12.37 -9.61 -7.33
N ASN A 547 -12.24 -9.50 -6.01
CA ASN A 547 -11.70 -8.31 -5.36
C ASN A 547 -10.16 -8.28 -5.44
N GLU A 548 -9.59 -7.08 -5.50
CA GLU A 548 -8.16 -6.81 -5.37
C GLU A 548 -7.79 -6.72 -3.88
N MET A 549 -7.93 -7.84 -3.18
CA MET A 549 -7.76 -7.88 -1.73
C MET A 549 -6.34 -7.54 -1.27
N TYR A 550 -5.32 -8.06 -1.97
CA TYR A 550 -3.92 -7.93 -1.55
C TYR A 550 -3.48 -6.47 -1.43
N ALA A 551 -3.87 -5.63 -2.39
CA ALA A 551 -3.51 -4.20 -2.38
C ALA A 551 -4.03 -3.43 -1.16
N HIS A 552 -5.18 -3.85 -0.61
CA HIS A 552 -5.86 -3.15 0.48
C HIS A 552 -5.62 -3.78 1.87
N MET A 553 -5.05 -4.99 1.91
CA MET A 553 -4.81 -5.71 3.15
C MET A 553 -3.47 -5.36 3.80
N ASN A 554 -3.46 -5.41 5.13
CA ASN A 554 -2.29 -5.18 5.98
C ASN A 554 -2.21 -6.33 6.98
N VAL A 555 -1.04 -6.93 7.17
CA VAL A 555 -0.90 -8.15 7.98
C VAL A 555 -0.04 -7.92 9.22
N ASN A 556 -0.40 -8.59 10.30
CA ASN A 556 0.35 -8.64 11.55
C ASN A 556 1.09 -9.97 11.62
N TYR A 557 2.40 -9.94 11.79
CA TYR A 557 3.20 -11.11 12.05
C TYR A 557 3.37 -11.28 13.56
N LEU A 558 2.50 -12.08 14.17
CA LEU A 558 2.52 -12.37 15.60
C LEU A 558 3.63 -13.36 15.91
N MET A 559 4.44 -13.10 16.94
CA MET A 559 5.43 -14.05 17.44
C MET A 559 4.68 -15.19 18.17
N LEU A 560 4.27 -16.18 17.39
CA LEU A 560 3.43 -17.29 17.81
C LEU A 560 3.88 -18.55 17.07
N ASP A 561 4.36 -19.55 17.82
CA ASP A 561 4.91 -20.77 17.21
C ASP A 561 3.81 -21.68 16.64
N LYS A 562 2.67 -21.76 17.32
CA LYS A 562 1.55 -22.65 16.98
C LYS A 562 0.23 -21.89 17.02
N LEU A 563 -0.64 -22.21 16.06
CA LEU A 563 -2.03 -21.76 16.03
C LEU A 563 -2.85 -22.57 17.07
N PRO A 564 -3.60 -21.93 17.99
CA PRO A 564 -4.56 -22.63 18.83
C PRO A 564 -5.72 -23.18 17.99
N ALA A 565 -6.35 -24.27 18.42
CA ALA A 565 -7.60 -24.69 17.80
C ALA A 565 -8.72 -23.71 18.17
N TYR A 566 -9.80 -23.66 17.39
CA TYR A 566 -10.93 -22.77 17.70
C TYR A 566 -11.54 -23.05 19.08
N THR A 567 -11.62 -24.32 19.48
CA THR A 567 -12.17 -24.74 20.77
C THR A 567 -11.19 -24.57 21.94
N ASP A 568 -9.93 -24.22 21.68
CA ASP A 568 -8.95 -23.87 22.70
C ASP A 568 -9.13 -22.42 23.18
N ASP A 569 -8.38 -22.04 24.20
CA ASP A 569 -8.26 -20.65 24.65
C ASP A 569 -7.32 -19.85 23.72
N TRP A 570 -7.79 -18.70 23.22
CA TRP A 570 -7.05 -17.86 22.28
C TRP A 570 -6.16 -16.82 22.97
N SER A 571 -6.00 -16.87 24.30
CA SER A 571 -5.12 -15.96 25.04
C SER A 571 -3.71 -15.84 24.44
N PRO A 572 -3.06 -16.88 23.88
CA PRO A 572 -1.75 -16.71 23.23
C PRO A 572 -1.74 -15.66 22.11
N ILE A 573 -2.84 -15.50 21.37
CA ILE A 573 -3.00 -14.48 20.32
C ILE A 573 -3.16 -13.10 20.97
N LEU A 574 -4.08 -12.99 21.93
CA LEU A 574 -4.35 -11.72 22.64
C LEU A 574 -3.12 -11.24 23.39
N ASP A 575 -2.40 -12.13 24.08
CA ASP A 575 -1.17 -11.82 24.80
C ASP A 575 -0.07 -11.29 23.87
N ALA A 576 0.07 -11.88 22.67
CA ALA A 576 1.02 -11.40 21.67
C ALA A 576 0.68 -9.97 21.20
N LEU A 577 -0.60 -9.68 20.97
CA LEU A 577 -1.07 -8.33 20.61
C LEU A 577 -0.90 -7.33 21.76
N GLN A 578 -1.31 -7.72 22.97
CA GLN A 578 -1.25 -6.91 24.19
C GLN A 578 0.18 -6.52 24.53
N GLN A 579 1.10 -7.47 24.44
CA GLN A 579 2.51 -7.24 24.74
C GLN A 579 3.25 -6.58 23.58
N GLY A 580 2.66 -6.44 22.39
CA GLY A 580 3.35 -5.90 21.21
C GLY A 580 4.40 -6.86 20.63
N ARG A 581 4.22 -8.17 20.79
CA ARG A 581 5.08 -9.22 20.23
C ARG A 581 4.74 -9.50 18.77
N PHE A 582 4.77 -8.48 17.94
CA PHE A 582 4.49 -8.58 16.52
C PHE A 582 5.11 -7.42 15.73
N PHE A 583 5.13 -7.55 14.41
CA PHE A 583 5.35 -6.43 13.51
C PHE A 583 4.23 -6.39 12.48
N VAL A 584 3.96 -5.21 11.93
CA VAL A 584 2.99 -5.03 10.85
C VAL A 584 3.75 -4.95 9.53
N SER A 585 3.21 -5.53 8.46
CA SER A 585 3.80 -5.48 7.12
C SER A 585 2.73 -5.40 6.03
N THR A 586 3.09 -4.83 4.88
CA THR A 586 2.30 -4.92 3.65
C THR A 586 2.56 -6.23 2.87
N GLY A 587 3.62 -6.98 3.19
CA GLY A 587 3.93 -8.29 2.63
C GLY A 587 5.25 -8.37 1.84
N GLU A 588 5.73 -7.25 1.30
CA GLU A 588 6.97 -7.19 0.53
C GLU A 588 8.22 -7.05 1.40
N VAL A 589 8.12 -6.26 2.47
CA VAL A 589 9.20 -6.06 3.45
C VAL A 589 8.84 -6.81 4.72
N LEU A 590 9.68 -7.75 5.14
CA LEU A 590 9.46 -8.56 6.33
C LEU A 590 10.56 -8.29 7.37
N MET A 591 10.19 -8.39 8.65
CA MET A 591 11.07 -8.19 9.80
C MET A 591 11.16 -9.47 10.65
N PRO A 592 11.73 -10.58 10.12
CA PRO A 592 11.77 -11.87 10.82
C PRO A 592 12.62 -11.87 12.10
N GLY A 593 13.37 -10.80 12.37
CA GLY A 593 14.10 -10.65 13.62
C GLY A 593 14.36 -9.20 13.94
N LEU A 594 14.02 -8.79 15.16
CA LEU A 594 14.39 -7.51 15.72
C LEU A 594 14.73 -7.67 17.20
N SER A 595 15.88 -7.13 17.61
CA SER A 595 16.21 -6.99 19.02
C SER A 595 16.96 -5.69 19.28
N ILE A 596 16.79 -5.16 20.50
CA ILE A 596 17.53 -4.01 21.02
C ILE A 596 18.17 -4.44 22.32
N ASN A 597 19.49 -4.36 22.44
CA ASN A 597 20.24 -4.91 23.58
C ASN A 597 19.85 -6.36 23.92
N LYS A 598 19.59 -7.18 22.89
CA LYS A 598 19.15 -8.59 22.97
C LYS A 598 17.73 -8.82 23.50
N VAL A 599 16.93 -7.78 23.77
CA VAL A 599 15.50 -7.92 24.10
C VAL A 599 14.64 -7.74 22.85
N ARG A 600 13.46 -8.35 22.82
CA ARG A 600 12.53 -8.33 21.68
C ARG A 600 11.43 -7.29 21.88
N PRO A 601 10.68 -6.91 20.82
CA PRO A 601 9.46 -6.13 20.97
C PRO A 601 8.56 -6.72 22.07
N GLY A 602 8.04 -5.84 22.93
CA GLY A 602 7.22 -6.20 24.09
C GLY A 602 7.98 -6.49 25.39
N ASP A 603 9.28 -6.72 25.33
CA ASP A 603 10.11 -6.83 26.53
C ASP A 603 10.51 -5.43 27.04
N SER A 604 10.92 -5.34 28.31
CA SER A 604 11.43 -4.08 28.86
C SER A 604 12.87 -3.82 28.43
N LEU A 605 13.15 -2.64 27.86
CA LEU A 605 14.48 -2.28 27.40
C LEU A 605 15.25 -1.53 28.49
N GLN A 606 16.34 -2.12 28.96
CA GLN A 606 17.31 -1.47 29.84
C GLN A 606 18.45 -0.87 29.00
N LEU A 607 18.77 0.40 29.24
CA LEU A 607 19.90 1.04 28.60
C LEU A 607 21.19 0.83 29.41
N PRO A 608 22.33 0.56 28.76
CA PRO A 608 23.62 0.62 29.42
C PRO A 608 23.94 2.04 29.90
N ALA A 609 24.87 2.17 30.85
CA ALA A 609 25.23 3.45 31.46
C ALA A 609 25.70 4.53 30.46
N ASN A 610 26.23 4.15 29.29
CA ASN A 610 26.62 5.08 28.24
C ASN A 610 25.43 5.59 27.39
N GLY A 611 24.22 5.07 27.62
CA GLY A 611 22.98 5.45 26.94
C GLY A 611 22.93 5.06 25.46
N ILE A 612 23.76 4.11 25.02
CA ILE A 612 23.81 3.63 23.63
C ILE A 612 23.13 2.27 23.54
N ALA A 613 22.13 2.13 22.68
CA ALA A 613 21.47 0.86 22.41
C ALA A 613 22.04 0.21 21.14
N ASN A 614 22.28 -1.10 21.20
CA ASN A 614 22.65 -1.91 20.05
C ASN A 614 21.40 -2.54 19.46
N ILE A 615 21.18 -2.35 18.17
CA ILE A 615 20.00 -2.81 17.46
C ILE A 615 20.43 -3.85 16.43
N GLU A 616 19.81 -5.01 16.47
CA GLU A 616 19.96 -6.08 15.47
C GLU A 616 18.63 -6.26 14.74
N LEU A 617 18.66 -6.12 13.42
CA LEU A 617 17.48 -6.15 12.57
C LEU A 617 17.73 -7.07 11.36
N ASN A 618 16.90 -8.10 11.20
CA ASN A 618 16.87 -8.93 10.02
C ASN A 618 15.73 -8.46 9.12
N LEU A 619 16.02 -8.18 7.85
CA LEU A 619 15.02 -7.80 6.85
C LEU A 619 15.06 -8.75 5.66
N HIS A 620 13.89 -9.11 5.15
CA HIS A 620 13.68 -9.70 3.83
C HIS A 620 12.88 -8.72 2.98
N TRP A 621 13.17 -8.62 1.68
CA TRP A 621 12.44 -7.72 0.80
C TRP A 621 12.38 -8.19 -0.66
N THR A 622 11.33 -7.80 -1.37
CA THR A 622 11.17 -8.10 -2.80
C THR A 622 11.63 -6.94 -3.70
N PHE A 623 11.28 -5.69 -3.38
CA PHE A 623 11.80 -4.50 -4.05
C PHE A 623 13.06 -3.97 -3.37
N PRO A 624 13.97 -3.27 -4.08
CA PRO A 624 15.10 -2.59 -3.45
C PRO A 624 14.63 -1.70 -2.27
N MET A 625 15.31 -1.79 -1.14
CA MET A 625 14.98 -1.03 0.06
C MET A 625 15.31 0.45 -0.09
N ASN A 626 14.52 1.34 0.51
CA ASN A 626 14.75 2.79 0.51
C ASN A 626 15.47 3.23 1.79
N PHE A 627 14.91 2.92 2.96
CA PHE A 627 15.53 3.28 4.24
C PHE A 627 15.02 2.43 5.40
N ILE A 628 15.81 2.41 6.47
CA ILE A 628 15.36 2.10 7.83
C ILE A 628 15.21 3.43 8.58
N GLU A 629 14.24 3.52 9.47
CA GLU A 629 14.14 4.63 10.42
C GLU A 629 14.07 4.09 11.84
N ILE A 630 14.88 4.67 12.72
CA ILE A 630 14.82 4.47 14.17
C ILE A 630 14.07 5.68 14.72
N ILE A 631 12.92 5.43 15.36
CA ILE A 631 12.07 6.47 15.92
C ILE A 631 12.10 6.31 17.43
N SER A 632 12.37 7.38 18.17
CA SER A 632 12.37 7.38 19.64
C SER A 632 11.74 8.63 20.20
N GLY A 633 11.34 8.61 21.47
CA GLY A 633 10.78 9.79 22.12
C GLY A 633 11.17 9.92 23.58
N ASP A 634 11.12 11.13 24.11
CA ASP A 634 11.42 11.45 25.52
C ASP A 634 10.15 11.70 26.37
N GLY A 635 8.96 11.46 25.79
CA GLY A 635 7.67 11.80 26.38
C GLY A 635 7.16 13.21 26.00
N LYS A 636 7.92 13.97 25.21
CA LYS A 636 7.52 15.29 24.70
C LYS A 636 7.85 15.50 23.24
N LYS A 637 9.03 15.04 22.80
CA LYS A 637 9.55 15.17 21.44
C LYS A 637 9.79 13.79 20.84
N VAL A 638 9.57 13.69 19.53
CA VAL A 638 9.92 12.53 18.70
C VAL A 638 11.22 12.83 17.97
N TYR A 639 12.10 11.84 17.89
CA TYR A 639 13.40 11.89 17.24
C TYR A 639 13.47 10.77 16.22
N ARG A 640 14.02 11.08 15.05
CA ARG A 640 14.12 10.15 13.91
C ARG A 640 15.55 10.08 13.44
N GLU A 641 16.10 8.87 13.36
CA GLU A 641 17.40 8.57 12.75
C GLU A 641 17.15 7.71 11.52
N LYS A 642 17.49 8.25 10.34
CA LYS A 642 17.26 7.58 9.06
C LYS A 642 18.54 6.94 8.56
N ILE A 643 18.49 5.65 8.28
CA ILE A 643 19.56 4.86 7.70
C ILE A 643 19.22 4.60 6.23
N ASP A 644 20.06 5.09 5.33
CA ASP A 644 19.87 4.94 3.89
C ASP A 644 20.15 3.50 3.44
N LEU A 645 19.25 2.93 2.63
CA LEU A 645 19.38 1.58 2.07
C LEU A 645 19.43 1.57 0.54
N LYS A 646 19.78 2.70 -0.09
CA LYS A 646 19.79 2.83 -1.56
C LYS A 646 20.78 1.91 -2.26
N GLU A 647 21.72 1.30 -1.54
CA GLU A 647 22.66 0.30 -2.06
C GLU A 647 22.04 -1.10 -2.25
N THR A 648 20.87 -1.35 -1.69
CA THR A 648 20.21 -2.66 -1.78
C THR A 648 19.72 -2.96 -3.19
N LYS A 649 19.59 -4.24 -3.51
CA LYS A 649 19.03 -4.77 -4.77
C LYS A 649 17.72 -5.48 -4.49
N ALA A 650 16.93 -5.80 -5.52
CA ALA A 650 15.68 -6.55 -5.38
C ALA A 650 15.93 -7.97 -4.81
N PHE A 651 14.91 -8.57 -4.19
CA PHE A 651 14.90 -9.94 -3.67
C PHE A 651 16.06 -10.25 -2.70
N GLY A 652 16.18 -9.45 -1.63
CA GLY A 652 17.30 -9.54 -0.70
C GLY A 652 16.88 -9.94 0.72
N GLU A 653 17.85 -10.49 1.44
CA GLU A 653 17.81 -10.73 2.88
C GLU A 653 19.11 -10.19 3.49
N LYS A 654 19.02 -9.47 4.60
CA LYS A 654 20.20 -8.99 5.32
C LYS A 654 19.94 -8.77 6.80
N LYS A 655 20.93 -9.15 7.60
CA LYS A 655 21.08 -8.74 9.00
C LYS A 655 21.82 -7.41 9.06
N TYR A 656 21.23 -6.45 9.75
CA TYR A 656 21.79 -5.15 10.07
C TYR A 656 22.12 -5.08 11.54
N THR A 657 23.22 -4.39 11.85
CA THR A 657 23.59 -4.05 13.21
C THR A 657 23.98 -2.58 13.23
N PHE A 658 23.34 -1.82 14.11
CA PHE A 658 23.61 -0.40 14.28
C PHE A 658 23.45 -0.01 15.76
N SER A 659 24.05 1.11 16.14
CA SER A 659 23.96 1.64 17.49
C SER A 659 23.30 3.01 17.46
N SER A 660 22.37 3.26 18.37
CA SER A 660 21.69 4.57 18.48
C SER A 660 21.79 5.12 19.90
N LYS A 661 21.95 6.44 20.02
CA LYS A 661 22.02 7.14 21.31
C LYS A 661 20.61 7.37 21.83
N LEU A 662 20.20 6.57 22.81
CA LEU A 662 18.87 6.62 23.43
C LEU A 662 18.89 7.21 24.85
N ALA A 663 20.01 7.81 25.29
CA ALA A 663 20.09 8.53 26.55
C ALA A 663 18.95 9.55 26.68
N GLY A 664 18.15 9.45 27.75
CA GLY A 664 17.00 10.33 28.01
C GLY A 664 15.74 10.03 27.16
N ARG A 665 15.74 8.96 26.37
CA ARG A 665 14.53 8.46 25.69
C ARG A 665 13.74 7.54 26.61
N LYS A 666 12.42 7.55 26.44
CA LYS A 666 11.46 6.66 27.12
C LYS A 666 11.00 5.50 26.25
N TRP A 667 11.16 5.62 24.94
CA TRP A 667 10.74 4.58 24.02
C TRP A 667 11.50 4.64 22.69
N VAL A 668 11.50 3.52 21.97
CA VAL A 668 12.05 3.40 20.60
C VAL A 668 11.25 2.37 19.79
N ARG A 669 11.11 2.59 18.49
CA ARG A 669 10.56 1.64 17.51
C ARG A 669 11.26 1.79 16.16
N ILE A 670 11.08 0.81 15.28
CA ILE A 670 11.81 0.75 14.01
C ILE A 670 10.83 0.55 12.86
N GLU A 671 11.09 1.25 11.76
CA GLU A 671 10.41 1.09 10.48
C GLU A 671 11.41 0.75 9.37
N ALA A 672 10.98 0.00 8.36
CA ALA A 672 11.75 -0.26 7.15
C ALA A 672 10.84 -0.14 5.92
N TRP A 673 11.29 0.60 4.90
CA TRP A 673 10.49 0.93 3.71
C TRP A 673 11.28 0.71 2.43
N ASP A 674 10.62 0.20 1.40
CA ASP A 674 11.19 -0.01 0.06
C ASP A 674 10.89 1.15 -0.92
N VAL A 675 11.34 1.00 -2.18
CA VAL A 675 11.12 2.01 -3.24
C VAL A 675 9.70 2.11 -3.75
N ALA A 676 8.86 1.11 -3.48
CA ALA A 676 7.43 1.10 -3.81
C ALA A 676 6.57 1.58 -2.62
N ALA A 677 7.21 2.08 -1.56
CA ALA A 677 6.61 2.50 -0.29
C ALA A 677 5.92 1.35 0.47
N ASN A 678 6.24 0.11 0.15
CA ASN A 678 5.88 -1.05 0.97
C ASN A 678 6.77 -1.05 2.21
N GLY A 679 6.28 -1.59 3.32
CA GLY A 679 7.06 -1.52 4.55
C GLY A 679 6.63 -2.45 5.66
N ALA A 680 7.50 -2.51 6.67
CA ALA A 680 7.24 -3.14 7.94
C ALA A 680 7.62 -2.22 9.10
N PHE A 681 6.88 -2.30 10.20
CA PHE A 681 7.19 -1.56 11.42
C PHE A 681 6.99 -2.41 12.66
N SER A 682 7.87 -2.20 13.64
CA SER A 682 7.80 -2.84 14.95
C SER A 682 6.81 -2.12 15.87
N GLN A 683 6.33 -2.84 16.89
CA GLN A 683 5.76 -2.19 18.07
C GLN A 683 6.86 -1.53 18.93
N THR A 684 6.42 -0.74 19.90
CA THR A 684 7.28 0.10 20.73
C THR A 684 8.03 -0.68 21.81
N PHE A 685 9.34 -0.43 21.92
CA PHE A 685 10.14 -0.81 23.09
C PHE A 685 10.10 0.32 24.10
N PHE A 686 9.67 0.03 25.33
CA PHE A 686 9.68 1.00 26.42
C PHE A 686 10.99 0.89 27.20
N ILE A 687 11.64 2.03 27.38
CA ILE A 687 12.92 2.18 28.08
C ILE A 687 12.63 2.42 29.56
N LEU A 688 13.24 1.62 30.42
CA LEU A 688 13.11 1.69 31.87
C LEU A 688 14.01 2.75 32.52
#